data_AF-A0A507DRW7-F1
#
_entry.id   AF-A0A507DRW7-F1
#
_cell.length_a   1.000
_cell.length_b   1.000
_cell.length_c   1.000
_cell.angle_alpha   90.00
_cell.angle_beta   90.00
_cell.angle_gamma   90.00
#
_symmetry.space_group_name_H-M   'P 1'
#
loop_
_entity.id
_entity.type
_entity.pdbx_description
1 polymer ?
#
loop_
_entity_poly.entity_id
_entity_poly.type
_entity_poly.pdbx_seq_one_letter_code
_entity_poly.pdbx_strand_id
1 'polypeptide(L)'
;MGYVAFAQLDQVYRRLKSAASRNGGTGASTVLIFVSPDADAVCALKILVTLLKSDCIAHKIVPVAGYTDLSGANEDHVENNEELRSIVMLNCGGLVDLNEMFTLSEDMTIYVCDSHRPLNLRSLFNQEQIVFMDDGDIDDLPDLKKAVEELEFEDSDDDDDDENGADDAESEESEEELSENESEPDADGNAVDVGGEGMGKNRDRRKDGKRKEPPGVDAVQTPPLKRARVSSRRRRRREHQRVIAEYYAEGAYYGLSVAGMLYALAEQLGRASNDFLWLSLIGLSDQYLHDRVGHRQYLSLVEAAKNEVSRFNIKSSSGEDGDLDDSQSLLGESRNLRGRNDANRQLDPDNEVIRCDDEFRLMLLRHWTMHESLHYSVYVGTKLGIWKEKGRQRLTNFLVKMGLPHTESQQRFSEMSYPFKQSIKQKLIAVSPRYNMTEIVFPSFYKKFGFKGSVSAPDVVYSLTSLLDWGAEWIARHGTGSYADTGGTVAQLGSGMGRQGRDTSEVITGGLAGVGVGTRTGMAAVAMRAGDALPASASDDESDQSDEDAEDASRREERKKERAWVRNFYIAYDALDAFDLLYHGIHLAMSFQRALVRTGISILEKKLTQTFRNFQLTVLTGEGLGTGVSDSGALSDENDFVLFGRSPAHLGRLAKFLMEAFKEFKDKDLPLVIAALDESADTFLIIGYTGLTKRGAVRKNTFGPAFQEAAERTNARVKHDSFEASIMEVQKEDLGDFLDTLQSLMQ
;
A
#
# COMPACT_ATOMS: atom_id res chain seq x y z
N MET A 1 -26.72 0.06 6.83
CA MET A 1 -25.41 0.52 7.35
C MET A 1 -24.37 0.19 6.31
N GLY A 2 -23.68 1.21 5.78
CA GLY A 2 -22.67 1.07 4.73
C GLY A 2 -21.32 0.52 5.21
N TYR A 3 -21.23 -0.03 6.43
CA TYR A 3 -20.02 -0.70 6.93
C TYR A 3 -20.35 -1.86 7.87
N VAL A 4 -19.37 -2.73 8.08
CA VAL A 4 -19.39 -3.86 8.99
C VAL A 4 -18.22 -3.72 9.95
N ALA A 5 -18.53 -3.62 11.25
CA ALA A 5 -17.53 -3.48 12.31
C ALA A 5 -16.54 -4.65 12.35
N PHE A 6 -15.32 -4.38 12.84
CA PHE A 6 -14.24 -5.36 12.94
C PHE A 6 -14.65 -6.67 13.63
N ALA A 7 -15.52 -6.61 14.66
CA ALA A 7 -15.98 -7.80 15.40
C ALA A 7 -16.95 -8.70 14.63
N GLN A 8 -17.45 -8.26 13.46
CA GLN A 8 -18.52 -8.92 12.70
C GLN A 8 -18.17 -9.12 11.22
N LEU A 9 -16.88 -9.12 10.87
CA LEU A 9 -16.40 -9.31 9.49
C LEU A 9 -16.88 -10.64 8.88
N ASP A 10 -17.12 -11.67 9.71
CA ASP A 10 -17.72 -12.93 9.29
C ASP A 10 -19.08 -12.78 8.59
N GLN A 11 -19.86 -11.73 8.91
CA GLN A 11 -21.13 -11.44 8.25
C GLN A 11 -20.94 -11.14 6.76
N VAL A 12 -19.85 -10.46 6.39
CA VAL A 12 -19.55 -10.13 4.99
C VAL A 12 -19.46 -11.40 4.15
N TYR A 13 -18.65 -12.36 4.60
CA TYR A 13 -18.49 -13.62 3.90
C TYR A 13 -19.77 -14.45 3.85
N ARG A 14 -20.57 -14.46 4.93
CA ARG A 14 -21.87 -15.14 4.93
C ARG A 14 -22.85 -14.52 3.95
N ARG A 15 -22.89 -13.18 3.85
CA ARG A 15 -23.72 -12.46 2.87
C ARG A 15 -23.27 -12.79 1.45
N LEU A 16 -21.98 -12.69 1.17
CA LEU A 16 -21.39 -13.06 -0.12
C LEU A 16 -21.75 -14.49 -0.53
N LYS A 17 -21.56 -15.46 0.37
CA LYS A 17 -21.92 -16.87 0.13
C LYS A 17 -23.42 -17.06 -0.14
N SER A 18 -24.26 -16.38 0.62
CA SER A 18 -25.72 -16.45 0.44
C SER A 18 -26.17 -15.84 -0.89
N ALA A 19 -25.56 -14.72 -1.30
CA ALA A 19 -25.84 -14.05 -2.56
C ALA A 19 -25.41 -14.91 -3.75
N ALA A 20 -24.22 -15.51 -3.69
CA ALA A 20 -23.72 -16.43 -4.70
C ALA A 20 -24.63 -17.66 -4.91
N SER A 21 -25.33 -18.10 -3.86
CA SER A 21 -26.21 -19.28 -3.93
C SER A 21 -27.61 -18.99 -4.47
N ARG A 22 -28.04 -17.72 -4.54
CA ARG A 22 -29.45 -17.36 -4.72
C ARG A 22 -29.94 -17.42 -6.17
N ASN A 23 -29.11 -17.22 -7.19
CA ASN A 23 -29.57 -17.11 -8.59
C ASN A 23 -28.51 -17.45 -9.65
N GLY A 24 -27.42 -18.13 -9.29
CA GLY A 24 -26.47 -18.59 -10.30
C GLY A 24 -27.12 -19.66 -11.18
N GLY A 25 -27.30 -19.40 -12.47
CA GLY A 25 -27.31 -20.50 -13.44
C GLY A 25 -26.12 -21.40 -13.15
N THR A 26 -26.28 -22.73 -13.25
CA THR A 26 -25.22 -23.68 -12.88
C THR A 26 -23.89 -23.31 -13.54
N GLY A 27 -22.94 -22.74 -12.76
CA GLY A 27 -21.60 -22.35 -13.23
C GLY A 27 -21.37 -20.85 -13.49
N ALA A 28 -22.37 -19.97 -13.30
CA ALA A 28 -22.21 -18.52 -13.45
C ALA A 28 -21.29 -17.91 -12.38
N SER A 29 -20.42 -16.98 -12.78
CA SER A 29 -19.52 -16.26 -11.86
C SER A 29 -20.26 -15.10 -11.20
N THR A 30 -20.82 -15.32 -10.02
CA THR A 30 -21.61 -14.32 -9.28
C THR A 30 -20.76 -13.33 -8.47
N VAL A 31 -19.46 -13.59 -8.32
CA VAL A 31 -18.51 -12.80 -7.52
C VAL A 31 -17.40 -12.26 -8.41
N LEU A 32 -17.21 -10.94 -8.41
CA LEU A 32 -16.12 -10.24 -9.08
C LEU A 32 -15.18 -9.64 -8.04
N ILE A 33 -13.87 -9.77 -8.23
CA ILE A 33 -12.87 -9.26 -7.30
C ILE A 33 -11.96 -8.28 -8.03
N PHE A 34 -11.99 -7.01 -7.62
CA PHE A 34 -11.03 -5.99 -8.00
C PHE A 34 -9.91 -5.94 -6.97
N VAL A 35 -8.66 -5.89 -7.42
CA VAL A 35 -7.48 -6.02 -6.56
C VAL A 35 -6.37 -5.11 -7.04
N SER A 36 -5.79 -4.31 -6.15
CA SER A 36 -4.62 -3.49 -6.47
C SER A 36 -3.35 -4.34 -6.65
N PRO A 37 -2.38 -3.92 -7.48
CA PRO A 37 -1.11 -4.62 -7.67
C PRO A 37 -0.13 -4.32 -6.52
N ASP A 38 -0.52 -4.62 -5.28
CA ASP A 38 0.30 -4.47 -4.08
C ASP A 38 0.60 -5.82 -3.42
N ALA A 39 1.71 -5.92 -2.68
CA ALA A 39 2.04 -7.14 -1.95
C ALA A 39 0.97 -7.51 -0.91
N ASP A 40 0.41 -6.53 -0.19
CA ASP A 40 -0.68 -6.72 0.77
C ASP A 40 -1.97 -7.21 0.09
N ALA A 41 -2.38 -6.55 -1.00
CA ALA A 41 -3.59 -6.88 -1.75
C ALA A 41 -3.52 -8.26 -2.42
N VAL A 42 -2.36 -8.65 -2.97
CA VAL A 42 -2.15 -10.00 -3.54
C VAL A 42 -2.22 -11.08 -2.45
N CYS A 43 -1.68 -10.81 -1.25
CA CYS A 43 -1.80 -11.71 -0.11
C CYS A 43 -3.25 -11.83 0.38
N ALA A 44 -3.96 -10.70 0.47
CA ALA A 44 -5.39 -10.64 0.80
C ALA A 44 -6.24 -11.45 -0.19
N LEU A 45 -6.00 -11.24 -1.49
CA LEU A 45 -6.65 -11.99 -2.56
C LEU A 45 -6.45 -13.50 -2.39
N LYS A 46 -5.23 -13.94 -2.04
CA LYS A 46 -4.93 -15.36 -1.84
C LYS A 46 -5.75 -15.98 -0.72
N ILE A 47 -5.95 -15.25 0.39
CA ILE A 47 -6.82 -15.68 1.50
C ILE A 47 -8.27 -15.81 1.01
N LEU A 48 -8.83 -14.75 0.41
CA LEU A 48 -10.23 -14.73 -0.04
C LEU A 48 -10.51 -15.81 -1.08
N VAL A 49 -9.67 -15.93 -2.10
CA VAL A 49 -9.81 -16.93 -3.17
C VAL A 49 -9.75 -18.35 -2.61
N THR A 50 -8.90 -18.61 -1.62
CA THR A 50 -8.84 -19.93 -0.98
C THR A 50 -10.12 -20.24 -0.21
N LEU A 51 -10.70 -19.26 0.50
CA LEU A 51 -12.01 -19.40 1.14
C LEU A 51 -13.11 -19.66 0.11
N LEU A 52 -13.21 -18.86 -0.96
CA LEU A 52 -14.21 -19.04 -2.02
C LEU A 52 -14.10 -20.40 -2.70
N LYS A 53 -12.87 -20.85 -3.02
CA LYS A 53 -12.61 -22.19 -3.59
C LYS A 53 -13.06 -23.30 -2.64
N SER A 54 -12.83 -23.15 -1.33
CA SER A 54 -13.25 -24.14 -0.33
C SER A 54 -14.78 -24.33 -0.27
N ASP A 55 -15.53 -23.28 -0.57
CA ASP A 55 -17.00 -23.29 -0.63
C ASP A 55 -17.53 -23.48 -2.07
N CYS A 56 -16.66 -23.78 -3.04
CA CYS A 56 -16.98 -23.98 -4.46
C CYS A 56 -17.71 -22.79 -5.11
N ILE A 57 -17.38 -21.57 -4.71
CA ILE A 57 -17.98 -20.34 -5.26
C ILE A 57 -17.19 -19.91 -6.51
N ALA A 58 -17.88 -19.85 -7.64
CA ALA A 58 -17.32 -19.32 -8.88
C ALA A 58 -17.06 -17.81 -8.74
N HIS A 59 -15.86 -17.38 -9.14
CA HIS A 59 -15.41 -15.99 -9.00
C HIS A 59 -14.47 -15.61 -10.14
N LYS A 60 -14.42 -14.31 -10.43
CA LYS A 60 -13.50 -13.70 -11.39
C LYS A 60 -12.58 -12.72 -10.69
N ILE A 61 -11.30 -12.75 -11.02
CA ILE A 61 -10.27 -11.85 -10.48
C ILE A 61 -9.88 -10.87 -11.58
N VAL A 62 -9.88 -9.58 -11.28
CA VAL A 62 -9.51 -8.52 -12.19
C VAL A 62 -8.54 -7.59 -11.45
N PRO A 63 -7.24 -7.64 -11.74
CA PRO A 63 -6.31 -6.66 -11.21
C PRO A 63 -6.59 -5.29 -11.80
N VAL A 64 -6.52 -4.25 -10.97
CA VAL A 64 -6.74 -2.85 -11.34
C VAL A 64 -5.57 -2.04 -10.77
N ALA A 65 -4.82 -1.29 -11.58
CA ALA A 65 -3.70 -0.48 -11.10
C ALA A 65 -4.12 0.95 -10.75
N GLY A 66 -5.20 1.43 -11.37
CA GLY A 66 -5.74 2.77 -11.18
C GLY A 66 -7.23 2.89 -11.47
N TYR A 67 -7.74 4.12 -11.43
CA TYR A 67 -9.14 4.45 -11.68
C TYR A 67 -9.54 4.27 -13.15
N THR A 68 -8.63 4.46 -14.12
CA THR A 68 -8.93 4.18 -15.53
C THR A 68 -9.18 2.70 -15.77
N ASP A 69 -8.36 1.83 -15.15
CA ASP A 69 -8.54 0.38 -15.22
C ASP A 69 -9.84 -0.03 -14.54
N LEU A 70 -10.18 0.62 -13.43
CA LEU A 70 -11.43 0.37 -12.71
C LEU A 70 -12.65 0.77 -13.53
N SER A 71 -12.61 1.90 -14.22
CA SER A 71 -13.66 2.35 -15.14
C SER A 71 -13.82 1.39 -16.32
N GLY A 72 -12.72 0.99 -16.97
CA GLY A 72 -12.77 0.00 -18.04
C GLY A 72 -13.31 -1.35 -17.55
N ALA A 73 -12.92 -1.77 -16.35
CA ALA A 73 -13.43 -3.00 -15.77
C ALA A 73 -14.91 -2.92 -15.35
N ASN A 74 -15.43 -1.73 -15.01
CA ASN A 74 -16.86 -1.51 -14.81
C ASN A 74 -17.63 -1.74 -16.13
N GLU A 75 -17.21 -1.10 -17.22
CA GLU A 75 -17.80 -1.27 -18.56
C GLU A 75 -17.76 -2.73 -19.03
N ASP A 76 -16.63 -3.40 -18.85
CA ASP A 76 -16.42 -4.76 -19.38
C ASP A 76 -17.08 -5.87 -18.56
N HIS A 77 -17.28 -5.68 -17.26
CA HIS A 77 -17.61 -6.79 -16.34
C HIS A 77 -18.79 -6.55 -15.41
N VAL A 78 -19.15 -5.30 -15.16
CA VAL A 78 -20.23 -4.93 -14.23
C VAL A 78 -21.46 -4.50 -15.01
N GLU A 79 -21.29 -3.59 -15.97
CA GLU A 79 -22.40 -3.11 -16.79
C GLU A 79 -23.06 -4.24 -17.57
N ASN A 80 -24.39 -4.27 -17.57
CA ASN A 80 -25.22 -5.29 -18.22
C ASN A 80 -25.01 -6.74 -17.72
N ASN A 81 -24.37 -6.94 -16.56
CA ASN A 81 -24.15 -8.27 -16.00
C ASN A 81 -25.24 -8.67 -14.98
N GLU A 82 -26.34 -9.24 -15.46
CA GLU A 82 -27.47 -9.67 -14.62
C GLU A 82 -27.13 -10.83 -13.66
N GLU A 83 -26.04 -11.57 -13.91
CA GLU A 83 -25.61 -12.69 -13.07
C GLU A 83 -24.78 -12.24 -11.86
N LEU A 84 -24.13 -11.07 -11.95
CA LEU A 84 -23.26 -10.55 -10.91
C LEU A 84 -24.06 -10.13 -9.68
N ARG A 85 -23.60 -10.55 -8.49
CA ARG A 85 -24.27 -10.24 -7.21
C ARG A 85 -23.35 -9.58 -6.20
N SER A 86 -22.05 -9.82 -6.29
CA SER A 86 -21.09 -9.29 -5.33
C SER A 86 -19.81 -8.85 -6.02
N ILE A 87 -19.41 -7.62 -5.75
CA ILE A 87 -18.12 -7.06 -6.12
C ILE A 87 -17.29 -6.95 -4.85
N VAL A 88 -16.06 -7.42 -4.85
CA VAL A 88 -15.13 -7.26 -3.71
C VAL A 88 -13.95 -6.43 -4.18
N MET A 89 -13.68 -5.33 -3.49
CA MET A 89 -12.56 -4.43 -3.76
C MET A 89 -11.49 -4.63 -2.69
N LEU A 90 -10.27 -4.98 -3.10
CA LEU A 90 -9.14 -5.24 -2.23
C LEU A 90 -8.07 -4.17 -2.43
N ASN A 91 -7.86 -3.35 -1.39
CA ASN A 91 -6.93 -2.23 -1.33
C ASN A 91 -7.17 -1.16 -2.42
N CYS A 92 -8.43 -0.98 -2.82
CA CYS A 92 -8.86 0.06 -3.76
C CYS A 92 -10.31 0.47 -3.51
N GLY A 93 -10.68 1.65 -4.03
CA GLY A 93 -12.06 2.17 -4.01
C GLY A 93 -12.46 2.94 -2.75
N GLY A 94 -11.62 3.02 -1.73
CA GLY A 94 -11.98 3.69 -0.47
C GLY A 94 -11.97 5.22 -0.52
N LEU A 95 -11.22 5.82 -1.45
CA LEU A 95 -11.03 7.29 -1.52
C LEU A 95 -12.04 8.02 -2.41
N VAL A 96 -12.78 7.30 -3.24
CA VAL A 96 -13.63 7.87 -4.30
C VAL A 96 -15.10 7.57 -4.06
N ASP A 97 -15.97 8.34 -4.72
CA ASP A 97 -17.40 8.07 -4.68
C ASP A 97 -17.74 6.92 -5.65
N LEU A 98 -17.94 5.73 -5.09
CA LEU A 98 -18.24 4.53 -5.87
C LEU A 98 -19.62 4.60 -6.55
N ASN A 99 -20.51 5.48 -6.11
CA ASN A 99 -21.82 5.67 -6.74
C ASN A 99 -21.73 6.36 -8.09
N GLU A 100 -20.80 7.32 -8.21
CA GLU A 100 -20.56 8.01 -9.47
C GLU A 100 -19.83 7.09 -10.46
N MET A 101 -19.01 6.17 -9.95
CA MET A 101 -18.22 5.25 -10.79
C MET A 101 -18.98 4.00 -11.25
N PHE A 102 -19.91 3.47 -10.46
CA PHE A 102 -20.59 2.21 -10.76
C PHE A 102 -22.10 2.38 -10.94
N THR A 103 -22.63 1.82 -12.02
CA THR A 103 -24.08 1.70 -12.25
C THR A 103 -24.58 0.34 -11.74
N LEU A 104 -24.89 0.27 -10.44
CA LEU A 104 -25.27 -0.98 -9.78
C LEU A 104 -26.73 -1.38 -10.04
N SER A 105 -26.95 -2.67 -10.28
CA SER A 105 -28.30 -3.26 -10.24
C SER A 105 -28.78 -3.43 -8.80
N GLU A 106 -30.09 -3.46 -8.55
CA GLU A 106 -30.69 -3.52 -7.21
C GLU A 106 -30.18 -4.68 -6.33
N ASP A 107 -29.84 -5.81 -6.94
CA ASP A 107 -29.36 -7.02 -6.23
C ASP A 107 -27.84 -7.09 -6.03
N MET A 108 -27.08 -6.09 -6.51
CA MET A 108 -25.62 -6.07 -6.39
C MET A 108 -25.18 -5.44 -5.06
N THR A 109 -24.06 -5.92 -4.55
CA THR A 109 -23.40 -5.34 -3.37
C THR A 109 -21.90 -5.23 -3.60
N ILE A 110 -21.32 -4.07 -3.34
CA ILE A 110 -19.88 -3.84 -3.32
C ILE A 110 -19.37 -4.00 -1.88
N TYR A 111 -18.35 -4.81 -1.69
CA TYR A 111 -17.63 -4.96 -0.43
C TYR A 111 -16.26 -4.32 -0.56
N VAL A 112 -15.98 -3.28 0.22
CA VAL A 112 -14.71 -2.54 0.16
C VAL A 112 -13.85 -2.91 1.34
N CYS A 113 -12.66 -3.47 1.07
CA CYS A 113 -11.62 -3.70 2.07
C CYS A 113 -10.39 -2.92 1.64
N ASP A 114 -10.28 -1.69 2.12
CA ASP A 114 -9.23 -0.75 1.72
C ASP A 114 -8.48 -0.22 2.94
N SER A 115 -7.15 -0.15 2.83
CA SER A 115 -6.30 0.43 3.86
C SER A 115 -6.13 1.94 3.69
N HIS A 116 -6.44 2.51 2.52
CA HIS A 116 -6.28 3.94 2.29
C HIS A 116 -7.29 4.77 3.09
N ARG A 117 -6.83 5.92 3.60
CA ARG A 117 -7.63 6.90 4.33
C ARG A 117 -7.25 8.31 3.88
N PRO A 118 -8.13 9.32 3.99
CA PRO A 118 -9.51 9.25 4.50
C PRO A 118 -10.50 8.55 3.56
N LEU A 119 -11.45 7.79 4.11
CA LEU A 119 -12.54 7.16 3.34
C LEU A 119 -13.52 8.20 2.78
N ASN A 120 -14.08 7.92 1.60
CA ASN A 120 -15.16 8.71 1.02
C ASN A 120 -16.44 8.58 1.85
N LEU A 121 -16.86 9.69 2.47
CA LEU A 121 -17.98 9.72 3.40
C LEU A 121 -19.34 9.44 2.75
N ARG A 122 -19.52 9.77 1.46
CA ARG A 122 -20.78 9.53 0.73
C ARG A 122 -20.99 8.04 0.49
N SER A 123 -19.95 7.37 -0.01
CA SER A 123 -19.95 5.92 -0.18
C SER A 123 -20.09 5.18 1.16
N LEU A 124 -19.56 5.74 2.25
CA LEU A 124 -19.56 5.11 3.57
C LEU A 124 -20.93 5.16 4.28
N PHE A 125 -21.60 6.32 4.28
CA PHE A 125 -22.81 6.53 5.10
C PHE A 125 -24.12 6.47 4.33
N ASN A 126 -24.10 6.82 3.04
CA ASN A 126 -25.33 7.20 2.33
C ASN A 126 -25.86 6.08 1.43
N GLN A 127 -25.19 4.92 1.44
CA GLN A 127 -25.49 3.82 0.53
C GLN A 127 -25.46 2.47 1.23
N GLU A 128 -26.50 1.66 0.98
CA GLU A 128 -26.62 0.34 1.59
C GLU A 128 -26.00 -0.77 0.73
N GLN A 129 -25.86 -0.53 -0.59
CA GLN A 129 -25.25 -1.48 -1.52
C GLN A 129 -23.72 -1.47 -1.45
N ILE A 130 -23.13 -0.43 -0.86
CA ILE A 130 -21.68 -0.34 -0.61
C ILE A 130 -21.43 -0.66 0.86
N VAL A 131 -20.59 -1.64 1.12
CA VAL A 131 -20.31 -2.15 2.46
C VAL A 131 -18.80 -2.15 2.71
N PHE A 132 -18.35 -1.21 3.54
CA PHE A 132 -16.98 -1.13 4.01
C PHE A 132 -16.69 -2.17 5.10
N MET A 133 -15.54 -2.83 5.02
CA MET A 133 -15.00 -3.64 6.12
C MET A 133 -14.20 -2.74 7.04
N ASP A 134 -14.74 -2.46 8.22
CA ASP A 134 -14.15 -1.52 9.17
C ASP A 134 -13.05 -2.17 10.02
N ASP A 135 -11.91 -1.52 10.11
CA ASP A 135 -10.78 -1.88 10.96
C ASP A 135 -10.88 -1.33 12.39
N GLY A 136 -11.94 -0.57 12.69
CA GLY A 136 -12.25 0.03 13.98
C GLY A 136 -12.11 1.54 13.98
N ASP A 137 -11.58 2.13 12.91
CA ASP A 137 -11.38 3.58 12.78
C ASP A 137 -12.72 4.33 12.60
N ILE A 138 -13.75 3.68 12.04
CA ILE A 138 -15.06 4.33 11.78
C ILE A 138 -15.82 4.62 13.09
N ASP A 139 -15.59 3.83 14.13
CA ASP A 139 -16.19 4.05 15.46
C ASP A 139 -15.79 5.40 16.08
N ASP A 140 -14.65 5.97 15.66
CA ASP A 140 -14.15 7.28 16.10
C ASP A 140 -14.77 8.47 15.34
N LEU A 141 -15.71 8.25 14.40
CA LEU A 141 -16.26 9.28 13.50
C LEU A 141 -17.77 9.61 13.72
N PRO A 142 -18.32 9.71 14.95
CA PRO A 142 -19.76 9.94 15.15
C PRO A 142 -20.20 11.34 14.70
N ASP A 143 -19.36 12.35 14.89
CA ASP A 143 -19.66 13.73 14.53
C ASP A 143 -19.70 13.92 13.02
N LEU A 144 -18.80 13.24 12.28
CA LEU A 144 -18.79 13.24 10.82
C LEU A 144 -20.01 12.56 10.25
N LYS A 145 -20.41 11.41 10.82
CA LYS A 145 -21.64 10.73 10.41
C LYS A 145 -22.86 11.65 10.55
N LYS A 146 -23.00 12.30 11.70
CA LYS A 146 -24.08 13.26 11.95
C LYS A 146 -24.04 14.43 10.96
N ALA A 147 -22.86 14.98 10.70
CA ALA A 147 -22.69 16.08 9.76
C ALA A 147 -23.11 15.70 8.33
N VAL A 148 -22.76 14.50 7.87
CA VAL A 148 -23.13 13.99 6.53
C VAL A 148 -24.62 13.73 6.43
N GLU A 149 -25.19 13.01 7.40
CA GLU A 149 -26.64 12.71 7.42
C GLU A 149 -27.46 14.02 7.41
N GLU A 150 -27.12 14.99 8.29
CA GLU A 150 -27.86 16.26 8.36
C GLU A 150 -27.74 17.10 7.07
N LEU A 151 -26.59 17.08 6.37
CA LEU A 151 -26.43 17.79 5.11
C LEU A 151 -27.29 17.19 3.99
N GLU A 152 -27.40 15.86 3.91
CA GLU A 152 -28.23 15.22 2.89
C GLU A 152 -29.73 15.43 3.13
N PHE A 153 -30.18 15.33 4.39
CA PHE A 153 -31.57 15.64 4.73
C PHE A 153 -31.90 17.10 4.38
N GLU A 154 -30.99 18.03 4.66
CA GLU A 154 -31.19 19.45 4.33
C GLU A 154 -31.24 19.71 2.82
N ASP A 155 -30.44 19.03 1.99
CA ASP A 155 -30.47 19.23 0.54
C ASP A 155 -31.79 18.70 -0.09
N SER A 156 -32.45 17.71 0.54
CA SER A 156 -33.76 17.20 0.08
C SER A 156 -34.97 18.08 0.43
N ASP A 157 -34.84 18.95 1.44
CA ASP A 157 -35.91 19.86 1.90
C ASP A 157 -35.93 21.20 1.12
N ASP A 158 -34.95 21.46 0.25
CA ASP A 158 -34.87 22.71 -0.54
C ASP A 158 -35.72 22.68 -1.83
N ASP A 159 -36.30 21.54 -2.21
CA ASP A 159 -37.16 21.42 -3.41
C ASP A 159 -38.59 22.00 -3.23
N ASP A 160 -39.00 22.36 -2.01
CA ASP A 160 -40.38 22.79 -1.70
C ASP A 160 -40.54 24.27 -1.26
N ASP A 161 -39.46 25.07 -1.15
CA ASP A 161 -39.54 26.43 -0.57
C ASP A 161 -38.99 27.57 -1.48
N ASP A 162 -38.77 27.31 -2.78
CA ASP A 162 -38.35 28.33 -3.77
C ASP A 162 -39.53 29.05 -4.44
N GLU A 163 -40.42 29.61 -3.62
CA GLU A 163 -41.19 30.81 -3.99
C GLU A 163 -41.04 31.87 -2.90
N ASN A 164 -40.03 32.73 -3.04
CA ASN A 164 -40.17 34.20 -3.07
C ASN A 164 -38.80 34.88 -2.89
N GLY A 165 -38.28 35.45 -3.97
CA GLY A 165 -37.09 36.30 -3.94
C GLY A 165 -37.30 37.61 -3.17
N ALA A 166 -36.24 38.08 -2.51
CA ALA A 166 -35.90 39.50 -2.39
C ALA A 166 -34.54 39.69 -1.67
N ASP A 167 -33.60 40.23 -2.44
CA ASP A 167 -32.51 41.14 -2.05
C ASP A 167 -31.41 40.62 -1.09
N ASP A 168 -30.36 40.04 -1.67
CA ASP A 168 -29.06 39.87 -1.01
C ASP A 168 -28.26 41.18 -1.15
N ALA A 169 -28.41 42.07 -0.16
CA ALA A 169 -27.49 43.17 0.05
C ALA A 169 -26.39 42.66 0.98
N GLU A 170 -25.17 42.56 0.46
CA GLU A 170 -23.97 42.27 1.24
C GLU A 170 -23.86 43.25 2.42
N SER A 171 -23.88 42.71 3.64
CA SER A 171 -23.43 43.41 4.83
C SER A 171 -22.34 42.57 5.49
N GLU A 172 -21.11 43.09 5.40
CA GLU A 172 -19.92 42.61 6.10
C GLU A 172 -20.22 42.42 7.60
N GLU A 173 -20.01 41.22 8.12
CA GLU A 173 -20.09 40.94 9.56
C GLU A 173 -18.75 41.33 10.22
N SER A 174 -18.81 42.33 11.09
CA SER A 174 -17.78 42.63 12.08
C SER A 174 -17.83 41.62 13.23
N GLU A 175 -16.71 40.95 13.49
CA GLU A 175 -16.51 40.02 14.60
C GLU A 175 -16.63 40.74 15.96
N GLU A 176 -17.61 40.35 16.79
CA GLU A 176 -17.61 40.66 18.23
C GLU A 176 -17.27 39.37 19.01
N GLU A 177 -16.07 39.35 19.59
CA GLU A 177 -15.64 38.34 20.56
C GLU A 177 -16.52 38.40 21.82
N LEU A 178 -17.18 37.29 22.15
CA LEU A 178 -17.86 37.11 23.43
C LEU A 178 -16.92 36.41 24.42
N SER A 179 -16.60 37.11 25.51
CA SER A 179 -15.92 36.57 26.68
C SER A 179 -16.88 35.74 27.53
N GLU A 180 -16.53 34.47 27.74
CA GLU A 180 -17.19 33.60 28.70
C GLU A 180 -16.77 33.99 30.12
N ASN A 181 -17.75 34.28 30.98
CA ASN A 181 -17.55 34.31 32.42
C ASN A 181 -18.50 33.27 33.01
N GLU A 182 -17.94 32.12 33.39
CA GLU A 182 -18.65 31.08 34.12
C GLU A 182 -18.98 31.56 35.54
N SER A 183 -20.23 31.40 35.95
CA SER A 183 -20.61 31.42 37.35
C SER A 183 -21.56 30.25 37.64
N GLU A 184 -21.08 29.36 38.50
CA GLU A 184 -21.81 28.20 39.04
C GLU A 184 -23.07 28.61 39.82
N PRO A 185 -24.07 27.70 39.95
CA PRO A 185 -25.24 27.94 40.79
C PRO A 185 -25.07 27.28 42.16
N ASP A 186 -25.00 28.08 43.22
CA ASP A 186 -25.24 27.60 44.59
C ASP A 186 -26.71 27.81 44.98
N ALA A 187 -27.31 26.72 45.43
CA ALA A 187 -28.70 26.63 45.85
C ALA A 187 -28.85 26.87 47.36
N ASP A 188 -29.93 27.60 47.66
CA ASP A 188 -30.86 27.40 48.76
C ASP A 188 -30.48 27.88 50.18
N GLY A 189 -31.50 28.40 50.88
CA GLY A 189 -31.50 28.44 52.34
C GLY A 189 -31.81 29.76 53.05
N ASN A 190 -33.12 30.05 53.15
CA ASN A 190 -33.81 30.41 54.40
C ASN A 190 -33.85 31.87 54.92
N ALA A 191 -35.10 32.34 55.09
CA ALA A 191 -35.73 33.26 56.08
C ALA A 191 -34.85 34.29 56.84
N VAL A 192 -35.28 35.51 57.18
CA VAL A 192 -36.42 35.92 58.03
C VAL A 192 -36.54 37.46 57.98
N ASP A 193 -37.77 37.98 57.85
CA ASP A 193 -38.43 39.16 58.45
C ASP A 193 -37.71 40.49 58.84
N VAL A 194 -38.55 41.55 58.82
CA VAL A 194 -38.50 42.85 59.54
C VAL A 194 -37.93 44.10 58.83
N GLY A 195 -38.83 44.89 58.25
CA GLY A 195 -39.20 46.26 58.69
C GLY A 195 -38.18 47.42 58.70
N GLY A 196 -38.60 48.56 58.14
CA GLY A 196 -38.04 49.91 58.40
C GLY A 196 -37.84 50.75 57.13
N GLU A 197 -38.84 51.52 56.69
CA GLU A 197 -38.98 52.97 56.90
C GLU A 197 -37.96 53.89 56.20
N GLY A 198 -38.46 54.90 55.48
CA GLY A 198 -37.89 56.25 55.58
C GLY A 198 -37.21 56.89 54.37
N MET A 199 -38.03 57.40 53.43
CA MET A 199 -38.09 58.82 53.05
C MET A 199 -36.82 59.59 52.58
N GLY A 200 -36.88 60.16 51.36
CA GLY A 200 -36.34 61.52 51.12
C GLY A 200 -35.76 61.91 49.75
N LYS A 201 -36.61 62.44 48.84
CA LYS A 201 -36.46 63.69 48.00
C LYS A 201 -35.13 63.90 47.23
N ASN A 202 -35.08 64.24 45.93
CA ASN A 202 -35.75 65.34 45.22
C ASN A 202 -35.49 65.19 43.68
N ARG A 203 -36.50 65.35 42.81
CA ARG A 203 -36.66 66.42 41.77
C ARG A 203 -35.49 66.56 40.78
N ASP A 204 -35.68 66.46 39.45
CA ASP A 204 -36.47 67.45 38.69
C ASP A 204 -36.81 67.02 37.23
N ARG A 205 -37.98 67.50 36.77
CA ARG A 205 -38.36 67.92 35.38
C ARG A 205 -38.70 66.93 34.25
N ARG A 206 -40.02 66.66 34.19
CA ARG A 206 -40.96 66.69 33.04
C ARG A 206 -40.45 67.19 31.68
N LYS A 207 -40.82 66.48 30.59
CA LYS A 207 -41.78 67.01 29.59
C LYS A 207 -42.48 65.92 28.77
N ASP A 208 -43.76 66.22 28.50
CA ASP A 208 -44.86 65.43 27.97
C ASP A 208 -44.70 64.82 26.55
N GLY A 209 -45.27 63.62 26.39
CA GLY A 209 -46.51 63.49 25.62
C GLY A 209 -46.42 62.91 24.21
N LYS A 210 -46.87 61.65 24.04
CA LYS A 210 -48.15 61.32 23.38
C LYS A 210 -48.35 59.81 23.28
N ARG A 211 -49.37 59.34 23.98
CA ARG A 211 -49.99 58.03 23.84
C ARG A 211 -50.79 58.01 22.53
N LYS A 212 -50.52 57.06 21.64
CA LYS A 212 -51.43 56.61 20.59
C LYS A 212 -51.56 55.09 20.72
N GLU A 213 -52.71 54.66 21.22
CA GLU A 213 -53.23 53.30 21.06
C GLU A 213 -53.92 53.17 19.67
N PRO A 214 -54.18 51.94 19.20
CA PRO A 214 -53.84 51.49 17.85
C PRO A 214 -54.98 51.65 16.83
N PRO A 215 -54.70 51.55 15.52
CA PRO A 215 -55.70 51.13 14.55
C PRO A 215 -55.39 49.73 14.01
N GLY A 216 -56.41 48.88 14.04
CA GLY A 216 -56.81 48.06 12.90
C GLY A 216 -55.93 46.85 12.54
N VAL A 217 -56.51 45.68 12.81
CA VAL A 217 -56.35 44.43 12.06
C VAL A 217 -55.97 44.65 10.59
N ASP A 218 -54.78 44.19 10.22
CA ASP A 218 -54.43 43.46 8.98
C ASP A 218 -52.92 43.60 8.72
N ALA A 219 -52.13 42.82 9.46
CA ALA A 219 -50.75 42.50 9.11
C ALA A 219 -50.36 41.18 9.77
N VAL A 220 -50.65 40.07 9.08
CA VAL A 220 -49.93 38.82 9.30
C VAL A 220 -48.51 39.06 8.78
N GLN A 221 -47.65 39.59 9.64
CA GLN A 221 -46.20 39.55 9.44
C GLN A 221 -45.61 38.84 10.66
N THR A 222 -45.24 37.58 10.44
CA THR A 222 -44.26 36.88 11.26
C THR A 222 -42.93 36.80 10.48
N PRO A 223 -42.01 37.80 10.54
CA PRO A 223 -40.72 37.70 9.86
C PRO A 223 -39.43 37.60 10.71
N PRO A 224 -39.38 37.60 12.07
CA PRO A 224 -38.07 37.48 12.75
C PRO A 224 -37.67 36.00 12.96
N LEU A 225 -38.62 35.14 13.32
CA LEU A 225 -38.37 33.73 13.62
C LEU A 225 -38.01 32.93 12.38
N LYS A 226 -38.59 33.25 11.21
CA LYS A 226 -38.23 32.61 9.93
C LYS A 226 -36.80 32.98 9.50
N ARG A 227 -36.43 34.27 9.57
CA ARG A 227 -35.07 34.73 9.26
C ARG A 227 -34.02 34.17 10.23
N ALA A 228 -34.33 34.12 11.53
CA ALA A 228 -33.47 33.51 12.53
C ALA A 228 -33.30 32.00 12.32
N ARG A 229 -34.35 31.30 11.87
CA ARG A 229 -34.30 29.88 11.50
C ARG A 229 -33.43 29.63 10.28
N VAL A 230 -33.60 30.41 9.20
CA VAL A 230 -32.78 30.31 7.98
C VAL A 230 -31.31 30.63 8.27
N SER A 231 -31.03 31.68 9.06
CA SER A 231 -29.67 32.03 9.51
C SER A 231 -29.06 30.93 10.38
N SER A 232 -29.83 30.33 11.29
CA SER A 232 -29.37 29.20 12.11
C SER A 232 -29.11 27.94 11.29
N ARG A 233 -29.94 27.64 10.28
CA ARG A 233 -29.75 26.53 9.33
C ARG A 233 -28.46 26.74 8.51
N ARG A 234 -28.27 27.93 7.93
CA ARG A 234 -27.05 28.30 7.20
C ARG A 234 -25.79 28.18 8.07
N ARG A 235 -25.87 28.53 9.36
CA ARG A 235 -24.76 28.37 10.32
C ARG A 235 -24.42 26.89 10.55
N ARG A 236 -25.41 26.03 10.79
CA ARG A 236 -25.20 24.58 10.97
C ARG A 236 -24.64 23.93 9.71
N ARG A 237 -25.18 24.27 8.54
CA ARG A 237 -24.68 23.80 7.24
C ARG A 237 -23.19 24.12 7.07
N ARG A 238 -22.78 25.36 7.37
CA ARG A 238 -21.36 25.78 7.33
C ARG A 238 -20.50 25.03 8.34
N GLU A 239 -21.03 24.76 9.53
CA GLU A 239 -20.33 23.99 10.56
C GLU A 239 -20.10 22.54 10.12
N HIS A 240 -21.12 21.86 9.59
CA HIS A 240 -20.99 20.50 9.06
C HIS A 240 -20.04 20.45 7.85
N GLN A 241 -20.17 21.40 6.93
CA GLN A 241 -19.24 21.53 5.78
C GLN A 241 -17.80 21.73 6.25
N ARG A 242 -17.58 22.52 7.31
CA ARG A 242 -16.25 22.72 7.89
C ARG A 242 -15.69 21.43 8.48
N VAL A 243 -16.49 20.68 9.24
CA VAL A 243 -16.05 19.40 9.85
C VAL A 243 -15.67 18.39 8.77
N ILE A 244 -16.45 18.31 7.68
CA ILE A 244 -16.15 17.44 6.53
C ILE A 244 -14.88 17.92 5.80
N ALA A 245 -14.74 19.22 5.58
CA ALA A 245 -13.55 19.78 4.94
C ALA A 245 -12.28 19.54 5.78
N GLU A 246 -12.39 19.64 7.10
CA GLU A 246 -11.29 19.36 8.03
C GLU A 246 -10.83 17.91 7.90
N TYR A 247 -11.76 16.95 7.88
CA TYR A 247 -11.46 15.52 7.71
C TYR A 247 -10.65 15.23 6.44
N TYR A 248 -11.03 15.78 5.29
CA TYR A 248 -10.27 15.59 4.04
C TYR A 248 -8.96 16.41 4.00
N ALA A 249 -8.88 17.52 4.75
CA ALA A 249 -7.69 18.37 4.83
C ALA A 249 -6.57 17.79 5.72
N GLU A 250 -6.87 16.81 6.59
CA GLU A 250 -5.88 16.18 7.47
C GLU A 250 -4.76 15.45 6.70
N GLY A 251 -5.04 15.06 5.44
CA GLY A 251 -4.10 14.37 4.56
C GLY A 251 -4.24 12.85 4.62
N ALA A 252 -3.69 12.18 3.59
CA ALA A 252 -3.80 10.75 3.41
C ALA A 252 -2.97 9.96 4.43
N TYR A 253 -3.52 8.85 4.91
CA TYR A 253 -2.87 7.89 5.80
C TYR A 253 -3.38 6.47 5.52
N TYR A 254 -2.91 5.50 6.30
CA TYR A 254 -3.28 4.09 6.14
C TYR A 254 -3.87 3.52 7.43
N GLY A 255 -4.91 2.71 7.29
CA GLY A 255 -5.47 1.82 8.31
C GLY A 255 -4.73 0.48 8.37
N LEU A 256 -5.42 -0.55 8.88
CA LEU A 256 -4.87 -1.90 8.95
C LEU A 256 -4.66 -2.55 7.57
N SER A 257 -3.69 -3.47 7.50
CA SER A 257 -3.42 -4.26 6.28
C SER A 257 -4.65 -5.06 5.86
N VAL A 258 -4.92 -5.09 4.56
CA VAL A 258 -6.06 -5.78 3.95
C VAL A 258 -5.92 -7.29 4.13
N ALA A 259 -4.71 -7.84 4.02
CA ALA A 259 -4.47 -9.24 4.34
C ALA A 259 -4.71 -9.55 5.83
N GLY A 260 -4.39 -8.60 6.73
CA GLY A 260 -4.74 -8.67 8.15
C GLY A 260 -6.25 -8.70 8.40
N MET A 261 -7.01 -7.85 7.72
CA MET A 261 -8.47 -7.81 7.78
C MET A 261 -9.11 -9.12 7.33
N LEU A 262 -8.64 -9.69 6.21
CA LEU A 262 -9.17 -10.96 5.71
C LEU A 262 -8.73 -12.16 6.57
N TYR A 263 -7.58 -12.09 7.22
CA TYR A 263 -7.19 -13.07 8.24
C TYR A 263 -8.14 -13.03 9.44
N ALA A 264 -8.46 -11.83 9.96
CA ALA A 264 -9.43 -11.67 11.05
C ALA A 264 -10.82 -12.21 10.66
N LEU A 265 -11.26 -11.96 9.42
CA LEU A 265 -12.47 -12.55 8.87
C LEU A 265 -12.39 -14.09 8.85
N ALA A 266 -11.27 -14.67 8.39
CA ALA A 266 -11.09 -16.13 8.36
C ALA A 266 -11.08 -16.73 9.78
N GLU A 267 -10.52 -16.01 10.75
CA GLU A 267 -10.53 -16.39 12.16
C GLU A 267 -11.96 -16.41 12.72
N GLN A 268 -12.76 -15.38 12.48
CA GLN A 268 -14.15 -15.33 12.93
C GLN A 268 -15.03 -16.41 12.27
N LEU A 269 -14.68 -16.85 11.06
CA LEU A 269 -15.30 -18.01 10.42
C LEU A 269 -14.84 -19.36 11.01
N GLY A 270 -13.84 -19.38 11.89
CA GLY A 270 -13.22 -20.59 12.43
C GLY A 270 -12.40 -21.36 11.39
N ARG A 271 -11.95 -20.67 10.33
CA ARG A 271 -11.21 -21.25 9.18
C ARG A 271 -9.80 -20.68 9.04
N ALA A 272 -9.27 -20.02 10.07
CA ALA A 272 -7.90 -19.54 10.08
C ALA A 272 -6.91 -20.71 9.94
N SER A 273 -5.85 -20.47 9.17
CA SER A 273 -4.80 -21.45 8.89
C SER A 273 -3.42 -20.80 9.06
N ASN A 274 -2.39 -21.63 9.23
CA ASN A 274 -1.01 -21.16 9.30
C ASN A 274 -0.59 -20.43 8.01
N ASP A 275 -1.09 -20.85 6.84
CA ASP A 275 -0.81 -20.16 5.58
C ASP A 275 -1.51 -18.81 5.47
N PHE A 276 -2.75 -18.68 5.96
CA PHE A 276 -3.42 -17.38 6.03
C PHE A 276 -2.70 -16.44 7.00
N LEU A 277 -2.17 -16.96 8.10
CA LEU A 277 -1.32 -16.19 9.01
C LEU A 277 -0.03 -15.74 8.32
N TRP A 278 0.62 -16.61 7.54
CA TRP A 278 1.81 -16.21 6.78
C TRP A 278 1.51 -15.06 5.79
N LEU A 279 0.38 -15.14 5.07
CA LEU A 279 -0.05 -14.11 4.13
C LEU A 279 -0.36 -12.78 4.84
N SER A 280 -1.01 -12.80 6.01
CA SER A 280 -1.26 -11.58 6.79
C SER A 280 0.03 -10.97 7.36
N LEU A 281 1.01 -11.79 7.74
CA LEU A 281 2.32 -11.34 8.18
C LEU A 281 3.13 -10.65 7.07
N ILE A 282 2.97 -11.10 5.82
CA ILE A 282 3.57 -10.42 4.66
C ILE A 282 2.92 -9.04 4.47
N GLY A 283 1.59 -8.94 4.53
CA GLY A 283 0.87 -7.65 4.44
C GLY A 283 1.26 -6.66 5.55
N LEU A 284 1.38 -7.12 6.80
CA LEU A 284 1.88 -6.31 7.91
C LEU A 284 3.33 -5.83 7.68
N SER A 285 4.18 -6.72 7.13
CA SER A 285 5.56 -6.38 6.81
C SER A 285 5.65 -5.35 5.68
N ASP A 286 4.75 -5.43 4.69
CA ASP A 286 4.66 -4.46 3.60
C ASP A 286 4.35 -3.04 4.12
N GLN A 287 3.33 -2.91 4.97
CA GLN A 287 2.99 -1.62 5.58
C GLN A 287 4.18 -1.04 6.38
N TYR A 288 4.93 -1.88 7.09
CA TYR A 288 6.09 -1.43 7.87
C TYR A 288 7.28 -1.01 6.98
N LEU A 289 7.55 -1.77 5.92
CA LEU A 289 8.64 -1.47 4.98
C LEU A 289 8.38 -0.20 4.16
N HIS A 290 7.11 0.17 3.93
CA HIS A 290 6.72 1.37 3.20
C HIS A 290 6.37 2.57 4.10
N ASP A 291 6.67 2.53 5.40
CA ASP A 291 6.36 3.59 6.38
C ASP A 291 4.85 3.91 6.51
N ARG A 292 3.97 3.00 6.07
CA ARG A 292 2.50 3.15 6.15
C ARG A 292 1.98 2.96 7.57
N VAL A 293 2.70 2.20 8.41
CA VAL A 293 2.39 1.98 9.84
C VAL A 293 3.48 2.55 10.75
N GLY A 294 3.08 3.20 11.85
CA GLY A 294 3.99 3.75 12.84
C GLY A 294 4.68 2.67 13.68
N HIS A 295 5.90 2.94 14.17
CA HIS A 295 6.68 1.92 14.87
C HIS A 295 5.97 1.34 16.11
N ARG A 296 5.29 2.19 16.90
CA ARG A 296 4.55 1.75 18.09
C ARG A 296 3.37 0.84 17.75
N GLN A 297 2.62 1.19 16.71
CA GLN A 297 1.48 0.40 16.23
C GLN A 297 1.95 -0.94 15.67
N TYR A 298 3.02 -0.93 14.87
CA TYR A 298 3.66 -2.14 14.36
C TYR A 298 4.04 -3.11 15.50
N LEU A 299 4.68 -2.62 16.57
CA LEU A 299 5.04 -3.48 17.71
C LEU A 299 3.82 -4.12 18.39
N SER A 300 2.70 -3.40 18.49
CA SER A 300 1.44 -3.94 19.03
C SER A 300 0.88 -5.05 18.14
N LEU A 301 0.87 -4.85 16.83
CA LEU A 301 0.38 -5.83 15.86
C LEU A 301 1.26 -7.08 15.81
N VAL A 302 2.59 -6.90 15.88
CA VAL A 302 3.54 -8.01 15.94
C VAL A 302 3.35 -8.84 17.20
N GLU A 303 3.08 -8.22 18.35
CA GLU A 303 2.83 -8.96 19.59
C GLU A 303 1.55 -9.80 19.51
N ALA A 304 0.48 -9.25 18.92
CA ALA A 304 -0.73 -10.02 18.62
C ALA A 304 -0.43 -11.20 17.67
N ALA A 305 0.33 -10.96 16.60
CA ALA A 305 0.68 -12.00 15.65
C ALA A 305 1.59 -13.09 16.23
N LYS A 306 2.48 -12.77 17.18
CA LYS A 306 3.29 -13.78 17.90
C LYS A 306 2.41 -14.75 18.71
N ASN A 307 1.32 -14.25 19.30
CA ASN A 307 0.37 -15.10 20.02
C ASN A 307 -0.32 -16.08 19.05
N GLU A 308 -0.71 -15.61 17.86
CA GLU A 308 -1.28 -16.45 16.80
C GLU A 308 -0.27 -17.48 16.26
N VAL A 309 0.98 -17.09 16.03
CA VAL A 309 2.04 -18.03 15.61
C VAL A 309 2.23 -19.12 16.67
N SER A 310 2.20 -18.75 17.95
CA SER A 310 2.32 -19.70 19.06
C SER A 310 1.11 -20.65 19.16
N ARG A 311 -0.08 -20.19 18.75
CA ARG A 311 -1.31 -20.99 18.69
C ARG A 311 -1.26 -22.06 17.60
N PHE A 312 -0.76 -21.73 16.40
CA PHE A 312 -0.68 -22.70 15.29
C PHE A 312 0.54 -23.64 15.40
N ASN A 313 1.66 -23.15 15.93
CA ASN A 313 2.86 -23.96 16.13
C ASN A 313 2.75 -24.80 17.41
N ILE A 314 1.82 -25.75 17.44
CA ILE A 314 1.70 -26.69 18.55
C ILE A 314 2.99 -27.51 18.61
N LYS A 315 3.77 -27.31 19.68
CA LYS A 315 4.91 -28.16 20.03
C LYS A 315 4.39 -29.59 20.14
N SER A 316 4.80 -30.50 19.26
CA SER A 316 4.56 -31.93 19.44
C SER A 316 5.05 -32.32 20.84
N SER A 317 4.12 -32.66 21.72
CA SER A 317 4.31 -32.95 23.13
C SER A 317 5.03 -34.29 23.33
N SER A 318 6.31 -34.33 23.00
CA SER A 318 7.22 -35.39 23.41
C SER A 318 8.58 -34.81 23.73
N GLY A 319 8.71 -34.25 24.93
CA GLY A 319 9.97 -33.76 25.47
C GLY A 319 9.76 -32.56 26.39
N GLU A 320 9.63 -32.83 27.69
CA GLU A 320 9.88 -31.83 28.72
C GLU A 320 11.33 -31.36 28.59
N ASP A 321 11.55 -30.19 27.99
CA ASP A 321 12.79 -29.45 28.16
C ASP A 321 12.46 -27.96 28.24
N GLY A 322 12.97 -27.36 29.31
CA GLY A 322 12.61 -26.03 29.79
C GLY A 322 12.96 -24.89 28.84
N ASP A 323 12.52 -23.70 29.24
CA ASP A 323 12.70 -22.39 28.59
C ASP A 323 14.16 -22.08 28.19
N LEU A 324 14.64 -22.72 27.13
CA LEU A 324 15.84 -22.31 26.41
C LEU A 324 15.41 -21.27 25.39
N ASP A 325 15.41 -20.03 25.86
CA ASP A 325 15.50 -18.77 25.12
C ASP A 325 15.87 -18.97 23.63
N ASP A 326 14.85 -19.15 22.78
CA ASP A 326 14.98 -19.39 21.33
C ASP A 326 15.32 -18.07 20.59
N SER A 327 15.48 -16.96 21.32
CA SER A 327 15.91 -15.64 20.82
C SER A 327 17.35 -15.62 20.28
N GLN A 328 18.08 -16.74 20.42
CA GLN A 328 19.44 -16.93 19.89
C GLN A 328 19.50 -17.71 18.56
N SER A 329 18.40 -18.26 18.05
CA SER A 329 18.40 -19.05 16.81
C SER A 329 18.23 -18.18 15.56
N LEU A 330 19.31 -17.51 15.15
CA LEU A 330 19.32 -16.74 13.91
C LEU A 330 18.91 -17.58 12.70
N LEU A 331 18.09 -17.00 11.82
CA LEU A 331 17.90 -17.41 10.42
C LEU A 331 17.24 -18.79 10.21
N GLY A 332 16.73 -19.41 11.27
CA GLY A 332 16.17 -20.75 11.20
C GLY A 332 17.21 -21.87 11.06
N GLU A 333 18.50 -21.60 11.24
CA GLU A 333 19.51 -22.67 11.36
C GLU A 333 19.41 -23.28 12.78
N SER A 334 18.56 -24.31 12.94
CA SER A 334 18.43 -25.04 14.20
C SER A 334 19.80 -25.45 14.72
N ARG A 335 20.04 -25.16 16.01
CA ARG A 335 21.24 -25.58 16.73
C ARG A 335 21.43 -27.09 16.55
N ASN A 336 22.49 -27.50 15.87
CA ASN A 336 23.08 -28.82 16.12
C ASN A 336 23.75 -28.76 17.49
N LEU A 337 22.95 -28.79 18.56
CA LEU A 337 23.46 -28.98 19.90
C LEU A 337 24.09 -30.37 19.94
N ARG A 338 25.39 -30.40 20.22
CA ARG A 338 26.13 -31.59 20.66
C ARG A 338 25.63 -32.03 22.05
N GLY A 339 24.34 -32.31 22.17
CA GLY A 339 23.70 -33.01 23.27
C GLY A 339 23.28 -34.38 22.75
N ARG A 340 23.77 -35.43 23.39
CA ARG A 340 23.75 -36.83 22.92
C ARG A 340 22.36 -37.44 22.70
N ASN A 341 21.27 -36.69 22.89
CA ASN A 341 19.88 -37.16 22.81
C ASN A 341 18.99 -36.36 21.82
N ASP A 342 19.48 -35.30 21.18
CA ASP A 342 18.68 -34.41 20.29
C ASP A 342 18.83 -34.73 18.79
N ALA A 343 19.41 -35.88 18.46
CA ALA A 343 19.66 -36.33 17.08
C ALA A 343 18.39 -36.75 16.32
N ASN A 344 17.20 -36.56 16.91
CA ASN A 344 15.94 -37.06 16.38
C ASN A 344 14.89 -35.97 16.12
N ARG A 345 15.25 -34.68 16.15
CA ARG A 345 14.40 -33.62 15.58
C ARG A 345 14.52 -33.71 14.05
N GLN A 346 13.82 -34.70 13.51
CA GLN A 346 13.81 -35.07 12.11
C GLN A 346 13.48 -33.82 11.29
N LEU A 347 14.40 -33.42 10.40
CA LEU A 347 14.15 -32.33 9.47
C LEU A 347 13.11 -32.85 8.48
N ASP A 348 11.86 -32.44 8.65
CA ASP A 348 10.78 -32.85 7.76
C ASP A 348 10.82 -32.07 6.44
N PRO A 349 10.74 -32.74 5.27
CA PRO A 349 10.65 -32.08 3.97
C PRO A 349 9.45 -31.13 3.85
N ASP A 350 8.38 -31.41 4.59
CA ASP A 350 7.13 -30.65 4.58
C ASP A 350 7.06 -29.64 5.75
N ASN A 351 8.21 -29.29 6.33
CA ASN A 351 8.27 -28.35 7.44
C ASN A 351 8.04 -26.91 6.96
N GLU A 352 6.80 -26.44 7.16
CA GLU A 352 6.32 -25.10 6.83
C GLU A 352 6.09 -24.21 8.06
N VAL A 353 6.82 -24.48 9.15
CA VAL A 353 6.67 -23.76 10.42
C VAL A 353 7.12 -22.31 10.30
N ILE A 354 6.25 -21.38 10.72
CA ILE A 354 6.54 -19.96 10.88
C ILE A 354 7.27 -19.76 12.20
N ARG A 355 8.29 -18.90 12.26
CA ARG A 355 8.97 -18.56 13.52
C ARG A 355 9.04 -17.06 13.69
N CYS A 356 8.97 -16.64 14.96
CA CYS A 356 9.19 -15.26 15.37
C CYS A 356 10.67 -15.12 15.73
N ASP A 357 11.37 -14.21 15.06
CA ASP A 357 12.75 -13.85 15.40
C ASP A 357 12.96 -12.38 15.04
N ASP A 358 13.98 -11.78 15.64
CA ASP A 358 14.32 -10.43 15.28
C ASP A 358 15.10 -10.41 13.97
N GLU A 359 14.59 -9.68 13.00
CA GLU A 359 15.27 -9.42 11.74
C GLU A 359 16.13 -8.17 11.83
N PHE A 360 17.14 -8.12 10.98
CA PHE A 360 17.92 -6.91 10.83
C PHE A 360 17.23 -5.97 9.84
N ARG A 361 17.38 -4.65 10.03
CA ARG A 361 17.09 -3.62 9.03
C ARG A 361 18.11 -3.64 7.88
N LEU A 362 18.38 -4.85 7.39
CA LEU A 362 19.27 -5.15 6.29
C LEU A 362 18.48 -5.74 5.14
N MET A 363 18.71 -5.25 3.92
CA MET A 363 18.00 -5.74 2.76
C MET A 363 18.53 -7.12 2.35
N LEU A 364 17.63 -8.10 2.24
CA LEU A 364 17.88 -9.42 1.64
C LEU A 364 19.14 -10.12 2.17
N LEU A 365 19.43 -10.01 3.48
CA LEU A 365 20.68 -10.49 4.11
C LEU A 365 21.03 -11.94 3.71
N ARG A 366 20.02 -12.82 3.64
CA ARG A 366 20.19 -14.25 3.32
C ARG A 366 20.66 -14.51 1.89
N HIS A 367 20.47 -13.55 0.99
CA HIS A 367 20.72 -13.68 -0.45
C HIS A 367 21.93 -12.86 -0.93
N TRP A 368 22.33 -11.85 -0.15
CA TRP A 368 23.50 -11.02 -0.40
C TRP A 368 24.77 -11.55 0.27
N THR A 369 25.90 -10.95 -0.08
CA THR A 369 27.07 -10.93 0.81
C THR A 369 26.80 -9.98 1.99
N MET A 370 27.49 -10.18 3.13
CA MET A 370 27.29 -9.28 4.28
C MET A 370 27.67 -7.83 3.95
N HIS A 371 28.73 -7.65 3.16
CA HIS A 371 29.16 -6.33 2.72
C HIS A 371 28.10 -5.64 1.85
N GLU A 372 27.57 -6.34 0.84
CA GLU A 372 26.56 -5.76 -0.04
C GLU A 372 25.24 -5.52 0.68
N SER A 373 24.80 -6.42 1.56
CA SER A 373 23.58 -6.22 2.35
C SER A 373 23.69 -4.93 3.17
N LEU A 374 24.81 -4.69 3.87
CA LEU A 374 25.04 -3.44 4.60
C LEU A 374 25.11 -2.21 3.68
N HIS A 375 25.73 -2.35 2.51
CA HIS A 375 25.87 -1.26 1.54
C HIS A 375 24.52 -0.85 0.93
N TYR A 376 23.69 -1.81 0.55
CA TYR A 376 22.44 -1.54 -0.15
C TYR A 376 21.26 -1.26 0.77
N SER A 377 21.40 -1.52 2.07
CA SER A 377 20.36 -1.23 3.06
C SER A 377 20.17 0.27 3.26
N VAL A 378 18.93 0.74 3.16
CA VAL A 378 18.60 2.17 3.34
C VAL A 378 19.05 2.66 4.72
N TYR A 379 18.67 1.96 5.80
CA TYR A 379 18.99 2.37 7.17
C TYR A 379 20.50 2.48 7.44
N VAL A 380 21.28 1.47 7.06
CA VAL A 380 22.73 1.47 7.28
C VAL A 380 23.44 2.45 6.34
N GLY A 381 23.01 2.48 5.08
CA GLY A 381 23.56 3.34 4.06
C GLY A 381 23.49 4.82 4.44
N THR A 382 22.35 5.26 4.97
CA THR A 382 22.14 6.65 5.41
C THR A 382 22.93 7.00 6.67
N LYS A 383 22.93 6.15 7.70
CA LYS A 383 23.69 6.41 8.94
C LYS A 383 25.21 6.46 8.74
N LEU A 384 25.74 5.63 7.84
CA LEU A 384 27.17 5.63 7.51
C LEU A 384 27.54 6.70 6.48
N GLY A 385 26.59 7.15 5.65
CA GLY A 385 26.79 8.13 4.59
C GLY A 385 27.57 7.54 3.41
N ILE A 386 27.15 6.38 2.90
CA ILE A 386 27.87 5.56 1.91
C ILE A 386 28.12 6.23 0.55
N TRP A 387 27.37 7.30 0.23
CA TRP A 387 27.60 8.12 -0.95
C TRP A 387 28.89 8.94 -0.87
N LYS A 388 29.52 9.04 0.30
CA LYS A 388 30.85 9.63 0.45
C LYS A 388 31.89 8.53 0.55
N GLU A 389 33.08 8.77 0.00
CA GLU A 389 34.22 7.86 0.15
C GLU A 389 34.53 7.58 1.64
N LYS A 390 34.45 8.62 2.49
CA LYS A 390 34.58 8.47 3.94
C LYS A 390 33.53 7.53 4.56
N GLY A 391 32.31 7.50 4.02
CA GLY A 391 31.24 6.60 4.47
C GLY A 391 31.53 5.15 4.10
N ARG A 392 32.04 4.89 2.89
CA ARG A 392 32.48 3.55 2.45
C ARG A 392 33.64 3.03 3.31
N GLN A 393 34.57 3.92 3.67
CA GLN A 393 35.63 3.60 4.64
C GLN A 393 35.07 3.33 6.04
N ARG A 394 34.04 4.07 6.50
CA ARG A 394 33.36 3.80 7.78
C ARG A 394 32.67 2.43 7.79
N LEU A 395 32.06 2.02 6.69
CA LEU A 395 31.48 0.68 6.53
C LEU A 395 32.54 -0.42 6.61
N THR A 396 33.67 -0.24 5.93
CA THR A 396 34.80 -1.17 6.02
C THR A 396 35.32 -1.25 7.46
N ASN A 397 35.48 -0.10 8.13
CA ASN A 397 35.88 -0.04 9.54
C ASN A 397 34.85 -0.68 10.48
N PHE A 398 33.56 -0.62 10.14
CA PHE A 398 32.48 -1.28 10.89
C PHE A 398 32.63 -2.80 10.83
N LEU A 399 32.83 -3.37 9.63
CA LEU A 399 33.10 -4.80 9.45
C LEU A 399 34.35 -5.26 10.20
N VAL A 400 35.42 -4.46 10.15
CA VAL A 400 36.67 -4.73 10.88
C VAL A 400 36.43 -4.74 12.39
N LYS A 401 35.70 -3.77 12.94
CA LYS A 401 35.37 -3.71 14.39
C LYS A 401 34.45 -4.84 14.83
N MET A 402 33.60 -5.34 13.93
CA MET A 402 32.78 -6.52 14.17
C MET A 402 33.63 -7.81 14.27
N GLY A 403 34.86 -7.78 13.73
CA GLY A 403 35.74 -8.95 13.69
C GLY A 403 35.33 -9.97 12.63
N LEU A 404 34.72 -9.50 11.52
CA LEU A 404 34.50 -10.34 10.34
C LEU A 404 35.67 -10.14 9.35
N PRO A 405 36.34 -11.23 8.92
CA PRO A 405 37.33 -11.16 7.86
C PRO A 405 36.73 -10.60 6.57
N HIS A 406 37.54 -9.86 5.79
CA HIS A 406 37.08 -9.31 4.52
C HIS A 406 36.62 -10.40 3.55
N THR A 407 37.32 -11.53 3.51
CA THR A 407 36.98 -12.70 2.67
C THR A 407 35.59 -13.25 3.00
N GLU A 408 35.28 -13.43 4.28
CA GLU A 408 33.95 -13.90 4.73
C GLU A 408 32.87 -12.84 4.45
N SER A 409 33.20 -11.55 4.60
CA SER A 409 32.23 -10.47 4.36
C SER A 409 31.80 -10.34 2.90
N GLN A 410 32.64 -10.80 1.97
CA GLN A 410 32.41 -10.80 0.52
C GLN A 410 31.86 -12.14 0.01
N GLN A 411 31.76 -13.15 0.88
CA GLN A 411 31.11 -14.41 0.52
C GLN A 411 29.59 -14.28 0.67
N ARG A 412 28.83 -14.99 -0.17
CA ARG A 412 27.37 -15.06 -0.05
C ARG A 412 27.02 -15.54 1.34
N PHE A 413 26.00 -14.93 1.95
CA PHE A 413 25.61 -15.23 3.31
C PHE A 413 25.29 -16.71 3.51
N SER A 414 24.64 -17.37 2.54
CA SER A 414 24.34 -18.81 2.60
C SER A 414 25.59 -19.69 2.74
N GLU A 415 26.70 -19.27 2.14
CA GLU A 415 27.95 -20.02 2.07
C GLU A 415 28.96 -19.61 3.17
N MET A 416 28.70 -18.52 3.88
CA MET A 416 29.53 -18.03 4.99
C MET A 416 29.69 -19.11 6.06
N SER A 417 30.88 -19.19 6.66
CA SER A 417 31.13 -20.21 7.68
C SER A 417 30.25 -20.04 8.92
N TYR A 418 29.75 -21.18 9.42
CA TYR A 418 28.76 -21.25 10.49
C TYR A 418 29.12 -20.48 11.78
N PRO A 419 30.38 -20.50 12.28
CA PRO A 419 30.74 -19.74 13.48
C PRO A 419 30.50 -18.23 13.35
N PHE A 420 30.70 -17.66 12.15
CA PHE A 420 30.44 -16.25 11.93
C PHE A 420 28.95 -15.95 11.87
N LYS A 421 28.15 -16.79 11.19
CA LYS A 421 26.68 -16.69 11.16
C LYS A 421 26.07 -16.68 12.56
N GLN A 422 26.51 -17.57 13.46
CA GLN A 422 26.02 -17.60 14.84
C GLN A 422 26.37 -16.33 15.63
N SER A 423 27.59 -15.82 15.44
CA SER A 423 28.07 -14.65 16.20
C SER A 423 27.54 -13.31 15.67
N ILE A 424 26.92 -13.28 14.50
CA ILE A 424 26.65 -12.02 13.78
C ILE A 424 25.66 -11.12 14.53
N LYS A 425 24.59 -11.65 15.13
CA LYS A 425 23.60 -10.87 15.91
C LYS A 425 24.26 -10.16 17.09
N GLN A 426 24.98 -10.93 17.90
CA GLN A 426 25.66 -10.40 19.09
C GLN A 426 26.69 -9.33 18.71
N LYS A 427 27.49 -9.59 17.66
CA LYS A 427 28.50 -8.65 17.18
C LYS A 427 27.89 -7.39 16.57
N LEU A 428 26.83 -7.53 15.78
CA LEU A 428 26.14 -6.39 15.17
C LEU A 428 25.56 -5.50 16.27
N ILE A 429 24.81 -6.06 17.23
CA ILE A 429 24.22 -5.33 18.35
C ILE A 429 25.31 -4.64 19.20
N ALA A 430 26.45 -5.29 19.42
CA ALA A 430 27.55 -4.72 20.19
C ALA A 430 28.25 -3.52 19.49
N VAL A 431 28.39 -3.55 18.16
CA VAL A 431 29.13 -2.50 17.42
C VAL A 431 28.22 -1.37 16.94
N SER A 432 26.95 -1.63 16.64
CA SER A 432 26.02 -0.68 16.00
C SER A 432 25.80 0.63 16.78
N PRO A 433 25.69 0.64 18.12
CA PRO A 433 25.56 1.88 18.89
C PRO A 433 26.73 2.87 18.70
N ARG A 434 27.94 2.38 18.41
CA ARG A 434 29.12 3.23 18.16
C ARG A 434 29.02 4.04 16.86
N TYR A 435 28.08 3.70 16.00
CA TYR A 435 27.86 4.30 14.68
C TYR A 435 26.49 4.98 14.58
N ASN A 436 25.81 5.24 15.70
CA ASN A 436 24.46 5.82 15.74
C ASN A 436 23.38 4.92 15.10
N MET A 437 23.62 3.61 15.07
CA MET A 437 22.67 2.61 14.57
C MET A 437 22.04 1.87 15.76
N THR A 438 21.12 2.52 16.45
CA THR A 438 20.47 1.97 17.66
C THR A 438 19.34 0.99 17.33
N GLU A 439 18.70 1.14 16.17
CA GLU A 439 17.52 0.38 15.76
C GLU A 439 17.83 -0.58 14.61
N ILE A 440 18.99 -1.23 14.62
CA ILE A 440 19.37 -2.14 13.53
C ILE A 440 18.57 -3.44 13.50
N VAL A 441 17.85 -3.74 14.58
CA VAL A 441 17.05 -4.95 14.77
C VAL A 441 15.58 -4.56 14.96
N PHE A 442 14.66 -5.31 14.36
CA PHE A 442 13.23 -5.19 14.58
C PHE A 442 12.58 -6.58 14.63
N PRO A 443 11.51 -6.77 15.42
CA PRO A 443 10.86 -8.06 15.51
C PRO A 443 10.13 -8.37 14.18
N SER A 444 10.30 -9.58 13.66
CA SER A 444 9.68 -10.00 12.41
C SER A 444 9.45 -11.54 12.41
N PHE A 445 9.18 -12.08 11.23
CA PHE A 445 8.80 -13.48 11.04
C PHE A 445 9.52 -14.07 9.84
N TYR A 446 9.79 -15.37 9.90
CA TYR A 446 10.28 -16.14 8.75
C TYR A 446 9.57 -17.49 8.66
N LYS A 447 9.40 -17.99 7.43
CA LYS A 447 8.84 -19.30 7.12
C LYS A 447 9.94 -20.21 6.59
N LYS A 448 9.98 -21.46 7.04
CA LYS A 448 10.81 -22.51 6.44
C LYS A 448 10.04 -23.18 5.31
N PHE A 449 10.72 -23.53 4.23
CA PHE A 449 10.18 -24.27 3.08
C PHE A 449 10.90 -25.61 2.96
N GLY A 450 10.73 -26.46 3.98
CA GLY A 450 11.42 -27.75 4.04
C GLY A 450 12.94 -27.61 3.86
N PHE A 451 13.47 -28.31 2.86
CA PHE A 451 14.89 -28.25 2.49
C PHE A 451 15.24 -27.15 1.46
N LYS A 452 14.25 -26.45 0.89
CA LYS A 452 14.50 -25.39 -0.09
C LYS A 452 15.16 -24.18 0.53
N GLY A 453 14.83 -23.88 1.79
CA GLY A 453 15.42 -22.79 2.55
C GLY A 453 14.43 -22.12 3.50
N SER A 454 14.83 -20.99 4.05
CA SER A 454 13.97 -20.09 4.83
C SER A 454 13.93 -18.72 4.17
N VAL A 455 12.77 -18.06 4.23
CA VAL A 455 12.59 -16.69 3.75
C VAL A 455 11.93 -15.86 4.84
N SER A 456 12.41 -14.64 5.02
CA SER A 456 11.80 -13.68 5.94
C SER A 456 10.62 -12.99 5.28
N ALA A 457 9.62 -12.55 6.05
CA ALA A 457 8.48 -11.83 5.51
C ALA A 457 8.89 -10.55 4.74
N PRO A 458 9.85 -9.74 5.22
CA PRO A 458 10.41 -8.62 4.46
C PRO A 458 11.03 -9.02 3.11
N ASP A 459 11.75 -10.14 3.05
CA ASP A 459 12.36 -10.62 1.80
C ASP A 459 11.29 -11.02 0.77
N VAL A 460 10.16 -11.58 1.24
CA VAL A 460 9.01 -11.90 0.39
C VAL A 460 8.36 -10.63 -0.16
N VAL A 461 8.18 -9.60 0.66
CA VAL A 461 7.63 -8.31 0.20
C VAL A 461 8.50 -7.73 -0.93
N TYR A 462 9.81 -7.64 -0.72
CA TYR A 462 10.71 -7.14 -1.77
C TYR A 462 10.63 -7.96 -3.06
N SER A 463 10.48 -9.28 -2.95
CA SER A 463 10.30 -10.17 -4.10
C SER A 463 9.00 -9.90 -4.84
N LEU A 464 7.87 -9.80 -4.12
CA LEU A 464 6.55 -9.57 -4.70
C LEU A 464 6.47 -8.20 -5.39
N THR A 465 6.92 -7.13 -4.74
CA THR A 465 6.94 -5.79 -5.35
C THR A 465 7.71 -5.79 -6.66
N SER A 466 8.90 -6.42 -6.68
CA SER A 466 9.69 -6.49 -7.90
C SER A 466 9.07 -7.35 -9.00
N LEU A 467 8.40 -8.45 -8.65
CA LEU A 467 7.67 -9.27 -9.62
C LEU A 467 6.44 -8.56 -10.19
N LEU A 468 5.74 -7.74 -9.39
CA LEU A 468 4.58 -6.96 -9.82
C LEU A 468 4.96 -5.94 -10.90
N ASP A 469 6.13 -5.31 -10.79
CA ASP A 469 6.57 -4.33 -11.79
C ASP A 469 7.21 -4.97 -13.04
N TRP A 470 8.12 -5.95 -12.89
CA TRP A 470 8.97 -6.46 -14.00
C TRP A 470 9.04 -8.00 -14.11
N GLY A 471 8.16 -8.74 -13.43
CA GLY A 471 8.26 -10.19 -13.30
C GLY A 471 8.24 -10.96 -14.62
N ALA A 472 7.35 -10.62 -15.54
CA ALA A 472 7.21 -11.36 -16.78
C ALA A 472 8.37 -11.16 -17.74
N GLU A 473 8.87 -9.94 -17.86
CA GLU A 473 10.04 -9.65 -18.69
C GLU A 473 11.30 -10.29 -18.10
N TRP A 474 11.46 -10.22 -16.78
CA TRP A 474 12.56 -10.88 -16.08
C TRP A 474 12.57 -12.40 -16.32
N ILE A 475 11.40 -13.05 -16.18
CA ILE A 475 11.26 -14.49 -16.39
C ILE A 475 11.42 -14.85 -17.87
N ALA A 476 10.96 -14.02 -18.81
CA ALA A 476 11.20 -14.27 -20.23
C ALA A 476 12.71 -14.28 -20.57
N ARG A 477 13.48 -13.37 -19.95
CA ARG A 477 14.93 -13.25 -20.16
C ARG A 477 15.74 -14.35 -19.44
N HIS A 478 15.31 -14.78 -18.25
CA HIS A 478 16.11 -15.65 -17.37
C HIS A 478 15.51 -17.04 -17.12
N GLY A 479 14.24 -17.25 -17.42
CA GLY A 479 13.47 -18.46 -17.10
C GLY A 479 13.73 -19.64 -18.03
N THR A 480 14.31 -19.44 -19.21
CA THR A 480 14.62 -20.51 -20.17
C THR A 480 16.04 -21.10 -20.00
N GLY A 481 16.90 -20.53 -19.14
CA GLY A 481 18.32 -20.90 -19.06
C GLY A 481 18.87 -21.31 -17.69
N SER A 482 18.14 -21.11 -16.59
CA SER A 482 18.76 -21.13 -15.24
C SER A 482 18.89 -22.51 -14.55
N TYR A 483 19.02 -23.61 -15.29
CA TYR A 483 19.38 -24.92 -14.73
C TYR A 483 20.48 -25.68 -15.49
N ALA A 484 21.25 -25.02 -16.35
CA ALA A 484 22.39 -25.64 -17.04
C ALA A 484 23.77 -25.39 -16.37
N ASP A 485 23.89 -24.50 -15.37
CA ASP A 485 25.22 -24.04 -14.91
C ASP A 485 25.57 -24.34 -13.45
N THR A 486 25.01 -25.41 -12.88
CA THR A 486 25.52 -25.98 -11.62
C THR A 486 25.61 -27.50 -11.69
N GLY A 487 26.58 -27.99 -12.46
CA GLY A 487 26.93 -29.42 -12.49
C GLY A 487 27.96 -29.72 -13.57
N GLY A 488 29.20 -29.97 -13.19
CA GLY A 488 30.32 -30.09 -14.10
C GLY A 488 30.21 -31.20 -15.16
N THR A 489 30.89 -30.91 -16.29
CA THR A 489 31.46 -31.84 -17.28
C THR A 489 30.46 -32.76 -18.01
N VAL A 490 30.31 -32.57 -19.33
CA VAL A 490 30.49 -33.60 -20.37
C VAL A 490 30.17 -33.03 -21.77
N ALA A 491 31.16 -33.20 -22.65
CA ALA A 491 31.10 -33.35 -24.11
C ALA A 491 30.51 -32.23 -24.98
N GLN A 492 31.42 -31.33 -25.34
CA GLN A 492 31.73 -31.03 -26.74
C GLN A 492 31.76 -32.32 -27.58
N LEU A 493 30.85 -32.47 -28.55
CA LEU A 493 30.99 -33.30 -29.77
C LEU A 493 29.72 -33.20 -30.64
N GLY A 494 29.88 -32.78 -31.91
CA GLY A 494 28.97 -33.20 -32.98
C GLY A 494 28.29 -32.13 -33.84
N SER A 495 29.07 -31.31 -34.55
CA SER A 495 28.61 -30.76 -35.83
C SER A 495 28.56 -31.87 -36.88
N GLY A 496 27.46 -31.99 -37.64
CA GLY A 496 27.48 -32.68 -38.94
C GLY A 496 26.19 -33.32 -39.45
N MET A 497 25.66 -32.72 -40.54
CA MET A 497 24.84 -33.29 -41.62
C MET A 497 23.34 -33.53 -41.40
N GLY A 498 22.55 -32.93 -42.31
CA GLY A 498 21.09 -33.01 -42.34
C GLY A 498 20.51 -34.07 -43.27
N ARG A 499 19.17 -34.12 -43.29
CA ARG A 499 18.32 -34.51 -44.43
C ARG A 499 16.83 -34.31 -44.13
N GLN A 500 16.16 -33.68 -45.10
CA GLN A 500 14.75 -33.76 -45.54
C GLN A 500 13.70 -34.48 -44.68
N GLY A 501 12.71 -33.71 -44.23
CA GLY A 501 11.28 -33.82 -44.57
C GLY A 501 10.52 -35.11 -44.25
N ARG A 502 9.60 -35.03 -43.27
CA ARG A 502 8.20 -35.52 -43.36
C ARG A 502 7.41 -35.14 -42.11
N ASP A 503 6.24 -34.56 -42.35
CA ASP A 503 5.14 -34.48 -41.40
C ASP A 503 4.70 -35.89 -40.99
N THR A 504 4.70 -36.17 -39.69
CA THR A 504 3.66 -36.94 -38.99
C THR A 504 3.80 -36.72 -37.49
N SER A 505 2.71 -36.28 -36.88
CA SER A 505 2.40 -36.37 -35.45
C SER A 505 2.86 -37.70 -34.86
N GLU A 506 3.76 -37.66 -33.87
CA GLU A 506 3.90 -38.73 -32.89
C GLU A 506 4.55 -38.20 -31.61
N VAL A 507 3.73 -38.20 -30.55
CA VAL A 507 4.11 -37.96 -29.17
C VAL A 507 5.06 -39.07 -28.73
N ILE A 508 6.35 -38.77 -28.61
CA ILE A 508 7.32 -39.69 -28.00
C ILE A 508 7.15 -39.65 -26.49
N THR A 509 6.26 -40.51 -26.01
CA THR A 509 6.25 -41.01 -24.63
C THR A 509 7.26 -42.16 -24.54
N GLY A 510 8.52 -41.82 -24.26
CA GLY A 510 9.60 -42.79 -24.08
C GLY A 510 10.19 -42.71 -22.68
N GLY A 511 9.82 -43.66 -21.82
CA GLY A 511 10.16 -43.68 -20.41
C GLY A 511 11.65 -43.85 -20.10
N LEU A 512 12.08 -43.14 -19.05
CA LEU A 512 13.16 -43.55 -18.17
C LEU A 512 12.64 -43.42 -16.74
N ALA A 513 12.39 -44.59 -16.15
CA ALA A 513 11.81 -44.76 -14.83
C ALA A 513 12.81 -44.33 -13.74
N GLY A 514 12.32 -43.55 -12.77
CA GLY A 514 12.92 -43.49 -11.43
C GLY A 514 13.57 -42.19 -10.98
N VAL A 515 12.88 -41.03 -11.07
CA VAL A 515 13.09 -39.88 -10.16
C VAL A 515 11.74 -39.16 -10.00
N GLY A 516 11.39 -38.80 -8.76
CA GLY A 516 10.06 -38.31 -8.34
C GLY A 516 9.48 -37.13 -9.13
N VAL A 517 8.16 -37.22 -9.38
CA VAL A 517 7.33 -36.39 -10.28
C VAL A 517 6.91 -35.04 -9.66
N GLY A 518 7.65 -34.49 -8.69
CA GLY A 518 7.17 -33.35 -7.88
C GLY A 518 7.44 -31.93 -8.39
N THR A 519 8.46 -31.72 -9.24
CA THR A 519 9.00 -30.35 -9.48
C THR A 519 9.03 -29.90 -10.94
N ARG A 520 8.75 -30.79 -11.90
CA ARG A 520 8.83 -30.45 -13.34
C ARG A 520 7.56 -29.85 -13.93
N THR A 521 6.42 -30.06 -13.28
CA THR A 521 5.11 -29.58 -13.76
C THR A 521 4.86 -28.11 -13.45
N GLY A 522 5.50 -27.51 -12.43
CA GLY A 522 5.27 -26.11 -12.06
C GLY A 522 5.77 -25.11 -13.10
N MET A 523 7.05 -25.20 -13.49
CA MET A 523 7.65 -24.22 -14.43
C MET A 523 7.13 -24.38 -15.87
N ALA A 524 6.91 -25.61 -16.34
CA ALA A 524 6.31 -25.85 -17.65
C ALA A 524 4.83 -25.46 -17.68
N ALA A 525 4.07 -25.67 -16.59
CA ALA A 525 2.68 -25.19 -16.51
C ALA A 525 2.60 -23.67 -16.34
N VAL A 526 3.58 -23.01 -15.72
CA VAL A 526 3.64 -21.53 -15.65
C VAL A 526 4.05 -20.93 -17.00
N ALA A 527 5.00 -21.53 -17.71
CA ALA A 527 5.33 -21.12 -19.09
C ALA A 527 4.17 -21.40 -20.07
N MET A 528 3.43 -22.51 -19.90
CA MET A 528 2.21 -22.79 -20.67
C MET A 528 1.03 -21.90 -20.24
N ARG A 529 0.83 -21.59 -18.96
CA ARG A 529 -0.24 -20.67 -18.49
C ARG A 529 0.04 -19.21 -18.83
N ALA A 530 1.29 -18.77 -18.75
CA ALA A 530 1.70 -17.44 -19.19
C ALA A 530 1.65 -17.28 -20.73
N GLY A 531 1.66 -18.41 -21.47
CA GLY A 531 1.48 -18.44 -22.92
C GLY A 531 0.04 -18.64 -23.40
N ASP A 532 -0.87 -19.24 -22.60
CA ASP A 532 -2.09 -19.87 -23.13
C ASP A 532 -3.38 -19.61 -22.31
N ALA A 533 -3.38 -18.67 -21.35
CA ALA A 533 -4.54 -18.41 -20.47
C ALA A 533 -5.19 -17.01 -20.66
N LEU A 534 -5.46 -16.63 -21.90
CA LEU A 534 -6.57 -15.74 -22.29
C LEU A 534 -7.08 -16.28 -23.63
N PRO A 535 -8.41 -16.37 -23.88
CA PRO A 535 -8.89 -16.84 -25.16
C PRO A 535 -8.47 -15.81 -26.22
N ALA A 536 -7.48 -16.18 -27.04
CA ALA A 536 -7.27 -15.58 -28.35
C ALA A 536 -8.45 -15.98 -29.24
N SER A 537 -9.62 -15.40 -29.01
CA SER A 537 -10.75 -15.50 -29.93
C SER A 537 -10.61 -14.45 -31.02
N ALA A 538 -9.58 -14.62 -31.85
CA ALA A 538 -9.50 -14.14 -33.22
C ALA A 538 -8.35 -14.92 -33.86
N SER A 539 -8.68 -15.68 -34.90
CA SER A 539 -7.72 -16.37 -35.74
C SER A 539 -6.77 -15.36 -36.39
N ASP A 540 -5.55 -15.23 -35.87
CA ASP A 540 -4.45 -14.56 -36.57
C ASP A 540 -3.90 -15.52 -37.63
N ASP A 541 -4.51 -15.48 -38.81
CA ASP A 541 -3.85 -15.88 -40.06
C ASP A 541 -2.68 -14.91 -40.28
N GLU A 542 -1.45 -15.38 -40.03
CA GLU A 542 -0.24 -14.70 -40.50
C GLU A 542 -0.21 -14.74 -42.03
N SER A 543 -0.85 -13.76 -42.67
CA SER A 543 -0.57 -13.42 -44.06
C SER A 543 -0.05 -11.99 -44.13
N ASP A 544 1.24 -11.88 -44.46
CA ASP A 544 1.92 -10.67 -44.93
C ASP A 544 0.99 -9.73 -45.72
N GLN A 545 0.61 -8.60 -45.13
CA GLN A 545 0.27 -7.39 -45.88
C GLN A 545 0.91 -6.17 -45.20
N SER A 546 1.79 -5.56 -45.98
CA SER A 546 2.44 -4.28 -45.77
C SER A 546 1.44 -3.13 -45.76
N ASP A 547 1.76 -2.12 -44.95
CA ASP A 547 1.14 -0.80 -44.80
C ASP A 547 -0.05 -0.74 -43.82
N GLU A 548 0.26 -0.62 -42.52
CA GLU A 548 -0.73 -0.21 -41.49
C GLU A 548 -0.26 1.08 -40.78
N ASP A 549 -1.21 1.98 -40.56
CA ASP A 549 -1.05 3.34 -40.06
C ASP A 549 -0.34 3.41 -38.69
N ALA A 550 0.46 4.47 -38.47
CA ALA A 550 1.21 4.68 -37.24
C ALA A 550 0.32 4.72 -35.97
N GLU A 551 -0.96 5.07 -36.12
CA GLU A 551 -1.94 5.05 -35.02
C GLU A 551 -2.30 3.62 -34.56
N ASP A 552 -2.37 2.65 -35.47
CA ASP A 552 -2.67 1.25 -35.14
C ASP A 552 -1.46 0.52 -34.55
N ALA A 553 -0.24 0.92 -34.92
CA ALA A 553 0.98 0.45 -34.26
C ALA A 553 1.05 0.94 -32.80
N SER A 554 0.74 2.22 -32.55
CA SER A 554 0.70 2.81 -31.20
C SER A 554 -0.33 2.11 -30.30
N ARG A 555 -1.57 1.90 -30.81
CA ARG A 555 -2.63 1.17 -30.08
C ARG A 555 -2.26 -0.28 -29.79
N ARG A 556 -1.55 -0.96 -30.70
CA ARG A 556 -1.06 -2.33 -30.46
C ARG A 556 0.04 -2.39 -29.41
N GLU A 557 0.94 -1.42 -29.35
CA GLU A 557 1.96 -1.32 -28.31
C GLU A 557 1.34 -1.02 -26.94
N GLU A 558 0.36 -0.12 -26.87
CA GLU A 558 -0.37 0.23 -25.66
C GLU A 558 -1.12 -1.00 -25.09
N ARG A 559 -1.87 -1.73 -25.93
CA ARG A 559 -2.50 -3.01 -25.55
C ARG A 559 -1.50 -4.09 -25.14
N LYS A 560 -0.29 -4.11 -25.71
CA LYS A 560 0.78 -5.05 -25.29
C LYS A 560 1.34 -4.67 -23.92
N LYS A 561 1.51 -3.38 -23.63
CA LYS A 561 1.93 -2.88 -22.30
C LYS A 561 0.87 -3.18 -21.24
N GLU A 562 -0.41 -2.94 -21.57
CA GLU A 562 -1.55 -3.24 -20.70
C GLU A 562 -1.63 -4.74 -20.36
N ARG A 563 -1.38 -5.62 -21.35
CA ARG A 563 -1.28 -7.08 -21.11
C ARG A 563 -0.05 -7.47 -20.29
N ALA A 564 1.02 -6.67 -20.27
CA ALA A 564 2.28 -7.04 -19.63
C ALA A 564 2.24 -6.91 -18.10
N TRP A 565 1.69 -5.82 -17.56
CA TRP A 565 1.60 -5.64 -16.10
C TRP A 565 0.55 -6.57 -15.47
N VAL A 566 -0.55 -6.84 -16.17
CA VAL A 566 -1.54 -7.85 -15.75
C VAL A 566 -0.89 -9.24 -15.66
N ARG A 567 0.01 -9.58 -16.60
CA ARG A 567 0.77 -10.83 -16.53
C ARG A 567 1.74 -10.85 -15.34
N ASN A 568 2.38 -9.73 -15.02
CA ASN A 568 3.21 -9.60 -13.82
C ASN A 568 2.42 -9.86 -12.54
N PHE A 569 1.18 -9.35 -12.47
CA PHE A 569 0.28 -9.59 -11.35
C PHE A 569 0.06 -11.08 -11.08
N TYR A 570 -0.29 -11.85 -12.12
CA TYR A 570 -0.50 -13.30 -11.96
C TYR A 570 0.78 -14.06 -11.63
N ILE A 571 1.93 -13.62 -12.13
CA ILE A 571 3.24 -14.20 -11.75
C ILE A 571 3.52 -13.97 -10.26
N ALA A 572 3.26 -12.76 -9.74
CA ALA A 572 3.43 -12.46 -8.33
C ALA A 572 2.44 -13.26 -7.45
N TYR A 573 1.19 -13.41 -7.91
CA TYR A 573 0.19 -14.24 -7.24
C TYR A 573 0.58 -15.73 -7.17
N ASP A 574 1.15 -16.28 -8.26
CA ASP A 574 1.63 -17.65 -8.31
C ASP A 574 2.93 -17.84 -7.51
N ALA A 575 3.74 -16.79 -7.36
CA ALA A 575 4.97 -16.82 -6.56
C ALA A 575 4.73 -17.06 -5.06
N LEU A 576 3.52 -16.77 -4.55
CA LEU A 576 3.13 -17.10 -3.18
C LEU A 576 3.10 -18.63 -2.92
N ASP A 577 2.80 -19.43 -3.94
CA ASP A 577 2.80 -20.90 -3.83
C ASP A 577 4.13 -21.51 -4.29
N ALA A 578 4.86 -20.83 -5.17
CA ALA A 578 6.06 -21.35 -5.83
C ALA A 578 7.34 -20.66 -5.34
N PHE A 579 8.08 -21.35 -4.47
CA PHE A 579 9.37 -20.89 -3.96
C PHE A 579 10.38 -20.49 -5.07
N ASP A 580 10.38 -21.19 -6.20
CA ASP A 580 11.32 -20.92 -7.30
C ASP A 580 11.02 -19.57 -7.99
N LEU A 581 9.73 -19.23 -8.16
CA LEU A 581 9.31 -17.91 -8.67
C LEU A 581 9.64 -16.81 -7.67
N LEU A 582 9.39 -17.06 -6.38
CA LEU A 582 9.77 -16.15 -5.31
C LEU A 582 11.28 -15.88 -5.30
N TYR A 583 12.10 -16.90 -5.57
CA TYR A 583 13.55 -16.75 -5.66
C TYR A 583 13.98 -15.90 -6.87
N HIS A 584 13.31 -16.04 -8.02
CA HIS A 584 13.52 -15.13 -9.15
C HIS A 584 13.18 -13.68 -8.81
N GLY A 585 12.08 -13.45 -8.08
CA GLY A 585 11.71 -12.12 -7.60
C GLY A 585 12.72 -11.52 -6.62
N ILE A 586 13.34 -12.34 -5.77
CA ILE A 586 14.42 -11.90 -4.88
C ILE A 586 15.62 -11.39 -5.69
N HIS A 587 16.05 -12.11 -6.73
CA HIS A 587 17.15 -11.65 -7.60
C HIS A 587 16.81 -10.36 -8.32
N LEU A 588 15.57 -10.23 -8.80
CA LEU A 588 15.09 -9.01 -9.43
C LEU A 588 15.09 -7.83 -8.43
N ALA A 589 14.66 -8.05 -7.19
CA ALA A 589 14.73 -7.06 -6.13
C ALA A 589 16.17 -6.64 -5.80
N MET A 590 17.14 -7.55 -5.88
CA MET A 590 18.56 -7.22 -5.75
C MET A 590 19.02 -6.29 -6.87
N SER A 591 18.65 -6.55 -8.13
CA SER A 591 18.99 -5.65 -9.24
C SER A 591 18.37 -4.26 -9.10
N PHE A 592 17.10 -4.18 -8.68
CA PHE A 592 16.46 -2.88 -8.44
C PHE A 592 17.11 -2.09 -7.33
N GLN A 593 17.52 -2.74 -6.23
CA GLN A 593 18.20 -2.02 -5.16
C GLN A 593 19.59 -1.51 -5.58
N ARG A 594 20.31 -2.24 -6.43
CA ARG A 594 21.58 -1.74 -7.00
C ARG A 594 21.34 -0.45 -7.77
N ALA A 595 20.34 -0.44 -8.65
CA ALA A 595 19.94 0.74 -9.43
C ALA A 595 19.50 1.89 -8.51
N LEU A 596 18.66 1.60 -7.51
CA LEU A 596 18.16 2.60 -6.55
C LEU A 596 19.29 3.28 -5.79
N VAL A 597 20.22 2.51 -5.22
CA VAL A 597 21.34 3.08 -4.46
C VAL A 597 22.32 3.81 -5.37
N ARG A 598 22.57 3.30 -6.59
CA ARG A 598 23.40 3.99 -7.60
C ARG A 598 22.82 5.36 -7.95
N THR A 599 21.53 5.41 -8.28
CA THR A 599 20.80 6.65 -8.58
C THR A 599 20.76 7.59 -7.38
N GLY A 600 20.43 7.07 -6.19
CA GLY A 600 20.40 7.83 -4.95
C GLY A 600 21.75 8.47 -4.60
N ILE A 601 22.86 7.74 -4.77
CA ILE A 601 24.22 8.29 -4.59
C ILE A 601 24.47 9.44 -5.57
N SER A 602 24.15 9.26 -6.86
CA SER A 602 24.35 10.30 -7.88
C SER A 602 23.55 11.58 -7.58
N ILE A 603 22.30 11.46 -7.10
CA ILE A 603 21.46 12.59 -6.68
C ILE A 603 22.12 13.36 -5.53
N LEU A 604 22.59 12.63 -4.51
CA LEU A 604 23.20 13.23 -3.31
C LEU A 604 24.57 13.86 -3.59
N GLU A 605 25.40 13.25 -4.45
CA GLU A 605 26.71 13.78 -4.84
C GLU A 605 26.57 15.06 -5.67
N LYS A 606 25.64 15.08 -6.62
CA LYS A 606 25.39 16.22 -7.51
C LYS A 606 24.53 17.31 -6.87
N LYS A 607 23.98 17.06 -5.68
CA LYS A 607 23.09 17.98 -4.95
C LYS A 607 21.91 18.44 -5.82
N LEU A 608 21.26 17.50 -6.50
CA LEU A 608 20.13 17.79 -7.39
C LEU A 608 18.84 18.19 -6.63
N THR A 609 18.83 18.08 -5.30
CA THR A 609 17.67 18.40 -4.47
C THR A 609 17.62 19.88 -4.10
N GLN A 610 16.56 20.55 -4.53
CA GLN A 610 16.22 21.91 -4.14
C GLN A 610 15.43 21.88 -2.82
N THR A 611 15.67 22.86 -1.94
CA THR A 611 15.02 22.93 -0.62
C THR A 611 14.19 24.21 -0.55
N PHE A 612 12.88 24.07 -0.46
CA PHE A 612 11.94 25.17 -0.26
C PHE A 612 11.62 25.34 1.23
N ARG A 613 10.74 26.30 1.55
CA ARG A 613 10.34 26.59 2.94
C ARG A 613 9.67 25.38 3.60
N ASN A 614 8.75 24.74 2.87
CA ASN A 614 7.83 23.73 3.41
C ASN A 614 8.04 22.31 2.84
N PHE A 615 8.77 22.14 1.73
CA PHE A 615 9.12 20.83 1.17
C PHE A 615 10.47 20.85 0.43
N GLN A 616 10.94 19.68 0.02
CA GLN A 616 12.13 19.49 -0.80
C GLN A 616 11.72 18.93 -2.17
N LEU A 617 12.41 19.33 -3.24
CA LEU A 617 12.12 18.90 -4.61
C LEU A 617 13.34 18.24 -5.24
N THR A 618 13.14 17.09 -5.88
CA THR A 618 14.15 16.43 -6.72
C THR A 618 13.54 16.05 -8.06
N VAL A 619 14.14 16.50 -9.16
CA VAL A 619 13.68 16.17 -10.52
C VAL A 619 14.75 15.34 -11.23
N LEU A 620 14.34 14.23 -11.83
CA LEU A 620 15.18 13.29 -12.56
C LEU A 620 14.86 13.36 -14.05
N THR A 621 15.77 13.94 -14.83
CA THR A 621 15.59 14.15 -16.29
C THR A 621 16.48 13.25 -17.14
N GLY A 622 17.16 12.25 -16.56
CA GLY A 622 18.14 11.40 -17.25
C GLY A 622 19.46 12.11 -17.61
N GLU A 623 19.40 13.41 -17.91
CA GLU A 623 20.56 14.24 -18.25
C GLU A 623 21.45 14.49 -17.02
N GLY A 624 22.73 14.12 -17.14
CA GLY A 624 23.73 14.41 -16.11
C GLY A 624 23.86 13.37 -15.00
N LEU A 625 23.05 12.31 -14.96
CA LEU A 625 23.32 11.13 -14.14
C LEU A 625 24.21 10.15 -14.90
N GLY A 626 25.54 10.35 -14.79
CA GLY A 626 26.56 9.59 -15.52
C GLY A 626 26.26 8.10 -15.67
N THR A 627 26.45 7.61 -16.89
CA THR A 627 26.45 6.20 -17.27
C THR A 627 27.57 5.47 -16.53
N GLY A 628 27.26 5.00 -15.32
CA GLY A 628 28.21 4.26 -14.51
C GLY A 628 28.63 2.98 -15.24
N VAL A 629 29.95 2.80 -15.34
CA VAL A 629 30.68 1.65 -15.91
C VAL A 629 29.87 0.35 -15.86
N SER A 630 29.78 -0.27 -17.04
CA SER A 630 29.19 -1.56 -17.36
C SER A 630 29.87 -2.72 -16.62
N ASP A 631 29.58 -2.86 -15.33
CA ASP A 631 30.00 -4.06 -14.58
C ASP A 631 28.92 -4.45 -13.56
N SER A 632 27.84 -5.05 -14.07
CA SER A 632 27.00 -6.06 -13.41
C SER A 632 25.77 -6.35 -14.29
N GLY A 633 25.80 -7.49 -14.97
CA GLY A 633 24.72 -7.97 -15.82
C GLY A 633 23.44 -8.24 -15.03
N ALA A 634 22.34 -7.61 -15.46
CA ALA A 634 20.95 -7.99 -15.21
C ALA A 634 19.97 -6.99 -15.86
N LEU A 635 20.35 -5.70 -15.90
CA LEU A 635 19.54 -4.59 -16.47
C LEU A 635 20.38 -3.69 -17.41
N SER A 636 21.45 -4.24 -18.01
CA SER A 636 22.53 -3.48 -18.63
C SER A 636 22.19 -2.73 -19.93
N ASP A 637 20.99 -2.92 -20.49
CA ASP A 637 20.59 -2.31 -21.76
C ASP A 637 19.66 -1.09 -21.61
N GLU A 638 19.15 -0.80 -20.41
CA GLU A 638 18.32 0.38 -20.16
C GLU A 638 18.96 1.30 -19.12
N ASN A 639 18.87 2.62 -19.36
CA ASN A 639 19.22 3.61 -18.36
C ASN A 639 18.39 3.37 -17.10
N ASP A 640 19.02 3.12 -15.94
CA ASP A 640 18.35 2.91 -14.64
C ASP A 640 17.23 3.93 -14.36
N PHE A 641 17.33 5.13 -14.93
CA PHE A 641 16.36 6.22 -14.78
C PHE A 641 14.99 5.90 -15.37
N VAL A 642 14.94 5.16 -16.49
CA VAL A 642 13.69 4.76 -17.13
C VAL A 642 12.87 3.84 -16.22
N LEU A 643 13.54 3.06 -15.36
CA LEU A 643 12.90 2.20 -14.37
C LEU A 643 12.06 3.00 -13.36
N PHE A 644 12.56 4.16 -12.94
CA PHE A 644 11.88 5.01 -11.93
C PHE A 644 10.78 5.87 -12.53
N GLY A 645 10.85 6.23 -13.82
CA GLY A 645 9.76 6.95 -14.50
C GLY A 645 8.52 6.08 -14.71
N ARG A 646 8.69 4.75 -14.84
CA ARG A 646 7.60 3.81 -15.14
C ARG A 646 6.93 3.16 -13.92
N SER A 647 7.63 3.06 -12.80
CA SER A 647 7.14 2.35 -11.61
C SER A 647 7.03 3.28 -10.40
N PRO A 648 5.79 3.56 -9.94
CA PRO A 648 5.57 4.35 -8.73
C PRO A 648 6.18 3.70 -7.48
N ALA A 649 6.14 2.38 -7.38
CA ALA A 649 6.73 1.64 -6.25
C ALA A 649 8.24 1.87 -6.13
N HIS A 650 8.97 1.82 -7.26
CA HIS A 650 10.41 2.04 -7.27
C HIS A 650 10.79 3.50 -7.00
N LEU A 651 10.04 4.45 -7.57
CA LEU A 651 10.25 5.87 -7.32
C LEU A 651 9.94 6.24 -5.86
N GLY A 652 8.90 5.66 -5.26
CA GLY A 652 8.59 5.78 -3.84
C GLY A 652 9.69 5.24 -2.93
N ARG A 653 10.29 4.09 -3.27
CA ARG A 653 11.46 3.55 -2.55
C ARG A 653 12.69 4.46 -2.66
N LEU A 654 12.91 5.09 -3.82
CA LEU A 654 13.98 6.08 -3.97
C LEU A 654 13.69 7.33 -3.14
N ALA A 655 12.45 7.80 -3.10
CA ALA A 655 12.02 8.92 -2.25
C ALA A 655 12.28 8.62 -0.77
N LYS A 656 11.92 7.41 -0.31
CA LYS A 656 12.22 6.94 1.05
C LYS A 656 13.72 6.97 1.35
N PHE A 657 14.55 6.45 0.45
CA PHE A 657 16.01 6.47 0.62
C PHE A 657 16.56 7.90 0.75
N LEU A 658 16.11 8.83 -0.11
CA LEU A 658 16.53 10.22 -0.07
C LEU A 658 16.04 10.93 1.19
N MET A 659 14.78 10.72 1.61
CA MET A 659 14.27 11.30 2.85
C MET A 659 15.04 10.81 4.07
N GLU A 660 15.33 9.51 4.16
CA GLU A 660 16.11 8.97 5.27
C GLU A 660 17.55 9.51 5.27
N ALA A 661 18.14 9.74 4.08
CA ALA A 661 19.40 10.45 3.95
C ALA A 661 19.28 11.92 4.42
N PHE A 662 18.22 12.63 4.05
CA PHE A 662 18.03 14.01 4.46
C PHE A 662 17.77 14.16 5.95
N LYS A 663 17.05 13.24 6.60
CA LYS A 663 16.82 13.28 8.06
C LYS A 663 18.12 13.23 8.86
N GLU A 664 19.12 12.51 8.39
CA GLU A 664 20.41 12.36 9.08
C GLU A 664 21.36 13.54 8.80
N PHE A 665 21.29 14.14 7.61
CA PHE A 665 22.26 15.18 7.20
C PHE A 665 21.72 16.61 7.14
N LYS A 666 20.40 16.80 7.14
CA LYS A 666 19.75 18.12 7.21
C LYS A 666 19.05 18.29 8.55
N ASP A 667 19.06 19.52 9.07
CA ASP A 667 18.44 19.82 10.36
C ASP A 667 16.90 19.77 10.29
N LYS A 668 16.32 20.19 9.16
CA LYS A 668 14.87 20.26 8.95
C LYS A 668 14.30 18.96 8.37
N ASP A 669 13.26 18.44 9.04
CA ASP A 669 12.50 17.26 8.63
C ASP A 669 11.32 17.66 7.72
N LEU A 670 11.66 18.00 6.47
CA LEU A 670 10.71 18.44 5.44
C LEU A 670 10.29 17.26 4.54
N PRO A 671 9.03 17.24 4.06
CA PRO A 671 8.57 16.26 3.09
C PRO A 671 9.26 16.43 1.73
N LEU A 672 9.21 15.40 0.88
CA LEU A 672 9.92 15.34 -0.40
C LEU A 672 8.94 15.14 -1.56
N VAL A 673 9.04 16.00 -2.56
CA VAL A 673 8.46 15.79 -3.89
C VAL A 673 9.58 15.29 -4.80
N ILE A 674 9.34 14.15 -5.44
CA ILE A 674 10.25 13.59 -6.45
C ILE A 674 9.51 13.48 -7.78
N ALA A 675 10.17 13.87 -8.87
CA ALA A 675 9.66 13.72 -10.23
C ALA A 675 10.66 12.95 -11.09
N ALA A 676 10.20 11.96 -11.85
CA ALA A 676 11.02 11.20 -12.78
C ALA A 676 10.41 11.18 -14.18
N LEU A 677 11.22 11.49 -15.19
CA LEU A 677 10.79 11.49 -16.59
C LEU A 677 10.62 10.06 -17.11
N ASP A 678 9.45 9.77 -17.68
CA ASP A 678 9.28 8.66 -18.61
C ASP A 678 9.46 9.18 -20.04
N GLU A 679 10.59 8.86 -20.66
CA GLU A 679 10.92 9.25 -22.03
C GLU A 679 9.93 8.68 -23.07
N SER A 680 9.26 7.56 -22.75
CA SER A 680 8.35 6.91 -23.69
C SER A 680 6.97 7.58 -23.76
N ALA A 681 6.52 8.19 -22.66
CA ALA A 681 5.26 8.91 -22.57
C ALA A 681 5.43 10.44 -22.64
N ASP A 682 6.67 10.94 -22.55
CA ASP A 682 7.02 12.37 -22.37
C ASP A 682 6.31 13.02 -21.16
N THR A 683 6.02 12.20 -20.14
CA THR A 683 5.40 12.60 -18.88
C THR A 683 6.39 12.45 -17.72
N PHE A 684 6.22 13.25 -16.68
CA PHE A 684 6.88 13.08 -15.40
C PHE A 684 5.95 12.38 -14.43
N LEU A 685 6.40 11.27 -13.87
CA LEU A 685 5.79 10.68 -12.70
C LEU A 685 6.24 11.45 -11.47
N ILE A 686 5.28 12.08 -10.77
CA ILE A 686 5.49 12.89 -9.57
C ILE A 686 4.93 12.13 -8.36
N ILE A 687 5.74 12.05 -7.29
CA ILE A 687 5.34 11.48 -6.02
C ILE A 687 5.63 12.48 -4.90
N GLY A 688 4.59 12.82 -4.15
CA GLY A 688 4.69 13.53 -2.88
C GLY A 688 4.88 12.55 -1.74
N TYR A 689 6.12 12.33 -1.30
CA TYR A 689 6.43 11.37 -0.23
C TYR A 689 6.52 12.07 1.13
N THR A 690 5.82 11.50 2.11
CA THR A 690 5.93 11.87 3.52
C THR A 690 6.43 10.67 4.30
N GLY A 691 7.62 10.80 4.90
CA GLY A 691 8.20 9.72 5.71
C GLY A 691 7.79 9.80 7.18
N LEU A 692 8.21 8.80 7.96
CA LEU A 692 8.13 8.86 9.41
C LEU A 692 8.88 10.08 9.95
N THR A 693 8.28 10.77 10.92
CA THR A 693 8.97 11.84 11.66
C THR A 693 10.19 11.28 12.40
N LYS A 694 11.13 12.15 12.83
CA LYS A 694 12.25 11.75 13.71
C LYS A 694 11.83 11.00 14.99
N ARG A 695 10.55 11.10 15.40
CA ARG A 695 9.98 10.40 16.57
C ARG A 695 9.31 9.06 16.23
N GLY A 696 9.36 8.61 14.97
CA GLY A 696 8.77 7.35 14.52
C GLY A 696 7.25 7.38 14.34
N ALA A 697 6.64 8.56 14.38
CA ALA A 697 5.21 8.75 14.08
C ALA A 697 5.01 8.98 12.58
N VAL A 698 3.94 8.40 12.03
CA VAL A 698 3.50 8.59 10.64
C VAL A 698 3.02 10.03 10.50
N ARG A 699 3.49 10.72 9.44
CA ARG A 699 3.00 12.05 9.06
C ARG A 699 1.93 11.83 8.00
N LYS A 700 0.73 12.40 8.20
CA LYS A 700 -0.32 12.38 7.18
C LYS A 700 0.13 13.15 5.93
N ASN A 701 -0.24 12.66 4.76
CA ASN A 701 0.23 13.18 3.48
C ASN A 701 -0.75 14.20 2.88
N THR A 702 -0.38 15.47 2.89
CA THR A 702 -1.22 16.56 2.38
C THR A 702 -0.97 16.87 0.90
N PHE A 703 -0.09 16.13 0.21
CA PHE A 703 0.23 16.43 -1.19
C PHE A 703 -0.90 16.10 -2.16
N GLY A 704 -1.80 15.16 -1.84
CA GLY A 704 -2.91 14.79 -2.72
C GLY A 704 -3.79 15.98 -3.09
N PRO A 705 -4.45 16.63 -2.12
CA PRO A 705 -5.24 17.84 -2.38
C PRO A 705 -4.42 18.98 -2.99
N ALA A 706 -3.17 19.15 -2.54
CA ALA A 706 -2.28 20.20 -3.06
C ALA A 706 -1.91 20.00 -4.53
N PHE A 707 -1.74 18.76 -4.98
CA PHE A 707 -1.47 18.45 -6.39
C PHE A 707 -2.70 18.69 -7.26
N GLN A 708 -3.88 18.31 -6.77
CA GLN A 708 -5.13 18.57 -7.48
C GLN A 708 -5.38 20.08 -7.64
N GLU A 709 -5.23 20.85 -6.56
CA GLU A 709 -5.41 22.31 -6.60
C GLU A 709 -4.36 22.99 -7.49
N ALA A 710 -3.10 22.51 -7.48
CA ALA A 710 -2.06 23.02 -8.36
C ALA A 710 -2.37 22.76 -9.84
N ALA A 711 -2.88 21.56 -10.17
CA ALA A 711 -3.27 21.19 -11.52
C ALA A 711 -4.45 22.04 -12.02
N GLU A 712 -5.47 22.26 -11.18
CA GLU A 712 -6.63 23.09 -11.51
C GLU A 712 -6.25 24.56 -11.77
N ARG A 713 -5.37 25.13 -10.93
CA ARG A 713 -4.93 26.53 -11.07
C ARG A 713 -4.07 26.77 -12.30
N THR A 714 -3.26 25.79 -12.70
CA THR A 714 -2.38 25.88 -13.87
C THR A 714 -3.04 25.39 -15.16
N ASN A 715 -4.19 24.70 -15.05
CA ASN A 715 -4.79 23.95 -16.14
C ASN A 715 -3.77 23.01 -16.82
N ALA A 716 -2.87 22.44 -16.01
CA ALA A 716 -1.82 21.53 -16.48
C ALA A 716 -2.43 20.21 -16.96
N ARG A 717 -1.83 19.62 -17.99
CA ARG A 717 -2.21 18.29 -18.48
C ARG A 717 -1.65 17.25 -17.51
N VAL A 718 -2.51 16.80 -16.61
CA VAL A 718 -2.18 15.80 -15.59
C VAL A 718 -3.02 14.54 -15.76
N LYS A 719 -2.44 13.40 -15.40
CA LYS A 719 -3.15 12.14 -15.22
C LYS A 719 -3.08 11.77 -13.74
N HIS A 720 -4.24 11.71 -13.09
CA HIS A 720 -4.40 11.31 -11.69
C HIS A 720 -5.19 10.00 -11.64
N ASP A 721 -4.46 8.90 -11.81
CA ASP A 721 -5.03 7.57 -12.04
C ASP A 721 -4.71 6.59 -10.89
N SER A 722 -3.61 6.81 -10.18
CA SER A 722 -3.22 5.97 -9.05
C SER A 722 -4.23 6.02 -7.91
N PHE A 723 -4.44 4.90 -7.22
CA PHE A 723 -5.22 4.87 -5.97
C PHE A 723 -4.58 5.72 -4.86
N GLU A 724 -3.26 5.94 -4.90
CA GLU A 724 -2.60 6.88 -3.98
C GLU A 724 -2.69 8.32 -4.51
N ALA A 725 -3.45 9.18 -3.83
CA ALA A 725 -3.65 10.57 -4.24
C ALA A 725 -2.36 11.40 -4.34
N SER A 726 -1.28 10.98 -3.66
CA SER A 726 0.03 11.61 -3.69
C SER A 726 0.88 11.27 -4.93
N ILE A 727 0.34 10.54 -5.89
CA ILE A 727 1.00 10.14 -7.14
C ILE A 727 0.25 10.76 -8.31
N MET A 728 0.97 11.42 -9.22
CA MET A 728 0.40 12.11 -10.38
C MET A 728 1.38 12.06 -11.54
N GLU A 729 0.88 11.94 -12.77
CA GLU A 729 1.68 12.14 -13.98
C GLU A 729 1.41 13.52 -14.56
N VAL A 730 2.46 14.25 -14.92
CA VAL A 730 2.36 15.61 -15.46
C VAL A 730 3.12 15.67 -16.79
N GLN A 731 2.53 16.29 -17.80
CA GLN A 731 3.21 16.51 -19.07
C GLN A 731 4.50 17.33 -18.90
N LYS A 732 5.55 16.99 -19.63
CA LYS A 732 6.88 17.60 -19.51
C LYS A 732 6.89 19.12 -19.68
N GLU A 733 6.05 19.64 -20.57
CA GLU A 733 5.94 21.07 -20.85
C GLU A 733 5.33 21.85 -19.68
N ASP A 734 4.41 21.23 -18.95
CA ASP A 734 3.61 21.90 -17.91
C ASP A 734 4.24 21.79 -16.50
N LEU A 735 5.30 20.96 -16.35
CA LEU A 735 5.93 20.69 -15.06
C LEU A 735 6.45 21.95 -14.36
N GLY A 736 7.02 22.90 -15.10
CA GLY A 736 7.60 24.12 -14.53
C GLY A 736 6.56 24.96 -13.80
N ASP A 737 5.48 25.31 -14.50
CA ASP A 737 4.39 26.13 -13.98
C ASP A 737 3.63 25.43 -12.84
N PHE A 738 3.48 24.10 -12.95
CA PHE A 738 2.90 23.26 -11.91
C PHE A 738 3.70 23.34 -10.59
N LEU A 739 5.03 23.20 -10.66
CA LEU A 739 5.89 23.22 -9.48
C LEU A 739 5.95 24.61 -8.82
N ASP A 740 5.94 25.68 -9.62
CA ASP A 740 5.91 27.06 -9.11
C ASP A 740 4.59 27.34 -8.37
N THR A 741 3.47 26.85 -8.91
CA THR A 741 2.15 26.99 -8.28
C THR A 741 2.06 26.16 -7.00
N LEU A 742 2.54 24.92 -7.02
CA LEU A 742 2.63 24.06 -5.84
C LEU A 742 3.47 24.73 -4.73
N GLN A 743 4.57 25.37 -5.11
CA GLN A 743 5.41 26.12 -4.17
C GLN A 743 4.65 27.31 -3.55
N SER A 744 3.78 27.98 -4.30
CA SER A 744 2.94 29.06 -3.77
C SER A 744 1.81 28.56 -2.87
N LEU A 745 1.20 27.42 -3.20
CA LEU A 745 0.11 26.82 -2.43
C LEU A 745 0.56 26.33 -1.06
N MET A 746 1.75 25.73 -1.02
CA MET A 746 2.27 25.19 0.22
C MET A 746 2.89 26.25 1.13
N GLN A 747 3.11 27.49 0.66
CA GLN A 747 3.76 28.58 1.40
C GLN A 747 2.81 29.31 2.33
#